data_AF-G0QYY2-F1
#
_entry.id   AF-G0QYY2-F1
#
_cell.length_a   1.000
_cell.length_b   1.000
_cell.length_c   1.000
_cell.angle_alpha   90.00
_cell.angle_beta   90.00
_cell.angle_gamma   90.00
#
_symmetry.space_group_name_H-M   'P 1'
#
loop_
_entity.id
_entity.type
_entity.pdbx_description
1 polymer ?
#
loop_
_entity_poly.entity_id
_entity_poly.type
_entity_poly.pdbx_seq_one_letter_code
_entity_poly.pdbx_strand_id
1 'polypeptide(L)'
;MTKPKLMRKKMLEECDVYIYDLNFSEIDDVLFGANILHKANLEEQKTFILISDVMVWNETPKKIKEKTSVVQEDVENPDGQAENEQQEQNLDKSNQEDQENYENYENQENQNEVNKNENQIDEEVEEPIEYTFFKESDYKLRQCSEKYIKMKRMEDLILSLKKENLKIIVICSGILYGLGELAFKNHFKASWLQNPEYLPYLGDGQNLIPTIHINDLAKFVIKVAENPPENNYLFAIDKTQDKRQQNIIQNISNGVGSKKITSVEKSDLIDENMVDIFNLNVDMSPSPLLVGDEENPSDFQWTCQKGLDDPVNVQKVLKEFCAFHKLRPIKIIANTPSNERIDKNSKFDWAIKEVSEHYRIPIIKVHDIINELEQKTEIDDTLYSDIKEEAQNIRDYLNNPKEQKLNETLKVLYRAVKWRLNQNDCLNRGYILDNYPIFGEECNYIFYPQKKQLDRIRPKPKKQKKKKQQDENENEEKPEDANENSPNHENKDEYNEEQSNEQQAQEQPPEEQEEEEEPPAEEEQPPEEEEEDPDNPKPKIEPYYPESVIFIKKIFTEDKNKNENPNCQLVEYFSNKKLETYIFDTREKENFEIFECLRIFIERERRPYNYLIEEEELKHRHNQFYKIKNENIEKSKHDKQEQLEKNLSNLKDQKNNLAKEQLEYVSKNEGELDIIKNIPFRNYLMDYIVPELNEGLLEVSKMLPDDPVEFLAEYLYKQSYE
;
A
#
# COMPACT_ATOMS: atom_id res chain seq x y z
N MET A 1 -35.59 31.09 -30.65
CA MET A 1 -34.75 30.00 -30.09
C MET A 1 -35.15 28.69 -30.78
N THR A 2 -34.56 28.35 -31.93
CA THR A 2 -34.94 27.16 -32.75
C THR A 2 -33.78 26.70 -33.65
N LYS A 3 -32.58 26.47 -33.09
CA LYS A 3 -31.39 26.05 -33.87
C LYS A 3 -30.62 24.78 -33.42
N PRO A 4 -30.73 24.22 -32.19
CA PRO A 4 -30.01 22.98 -31.86
C PRO A 4 -30.56 21.73 -32.55
N LYS A 5 -31.90 21.60 -32.63
CA LYS A 5 -32.58 20.39 -33.14
C LYS A 5 -32.40 20.17 -34.65
N LEU A 6 -32.25 21.25 -35.42
CA LEU A 6 -32.02 21.16 -36.87
C LEU A 6 -30.60 20.68 -37.19
N MET A 7 -29.61 21.07 -36.38
CA MET A 7 -28.22 20.60 -36.52
C MET A 7 -28.07 19.13 -36.14
N ARG A 8 -28.69 18.68 -35.02
CA ARG A 8 -28.70 17.26 -34.65
C ARG A 8 -29.32 16.37 -35.73
N LYS A 9 -30.45 16.78 -36.33
CA LYS A 9 -31.09 15.98 -37.39
C LYS A 9 -30.19 15.84 -38.62
N LYS A 10 -29.52 16.92 -39.04
CA LYS A 10 -28.65 16.91 -40.21
C LYS A 10 -27.37 16.08 -39.97
N MET A 11 -26.78 16.18 -38.78
CA MET A 11 -25.66 15.30 -38.39
C MET A 11 -26.07 13.82 -38.35
N LEU A 12 -27.29 13.53 -37.90
CA LEU A 12 -27.87 12.17 -37.88
C LEU A 12 -28.28 11.64 -39.27
N GLU A 13 -28.16 12.43 -40.33
CA GLU A 13 -28.35 11.98 -41.70
C GLU A 13 -26.99 11.78 -42.42
N GLU A 14 -25.92 12.45 -41.95
CA GLU A 14 -24.57 12.40 -42.53
C GLU A 14 -23.71 11.23 -42.02
N CYS A 15 -23.87 10.78 -40.76
CA CYS A 15 -23.06 9.69 -40.22
C CYS A 15 -23.43 8.31 -40.78
N ASP A 16 -22.48 7.38 -40.87
CA ASP A 16 -22.69 5.98 -41.26
C ASP A 16 -22.96 5.06 -40.08
N VAL A 17 -22.33 5.35 -38.94
CA VAL A 17 -22.45 4.56 -37.72
C VAL A 17 -22.97 5.43 -36.58
N TYR A 18 -23.96 4.91 -35.86
CA TYR A 18 -24.57 5.51 -34.69
C TYR A 18 -24.33 4.61 -33.49
N ILE A 19 -23.63 5.10 -32.47
CA ILE A 19 -23.34 4.33 -31.26
C ILE A 19 -24.03 5.02 -30.09
N TYR A 20 -24.87 4.27 -29.37
CA TYR A 20 -25.55 4.73 -28.17
C TYR A 20 -25.23 3.80 -27.01
N ASP A 21 -24.80 4.35 -25.88
CA ASP A 21 -24.42 3.57 -24.70
C ASP A 21 -25.39 3.78 -23.54
N LEU A 22 -26.15 2.74 -23.19
CA LEU A 22 -27.12 2.78 -22.10
C LEU A 22 -26.49 2.72 -20.71
N ASN A 23 -25.19 2.39 -20.60
CA ASN A 23 -24.48 2.41 -19.31
C ASN A 23 -24.27 3.85 -18.79
N PHE A 24 -24.15 4.82 -19.70
CA PHE A 24 -23.84 6.21 -19.37
C PHE A 24 -24.81 7.25 -19.96
N SER A 25 -25.71 6.86 -20.87
CA SER A 25 -26.63 7.79 -21.55
C SER A 25 -28.08 7.66 -21.05
N GLU A 26 -28.85 8.73 -21.25
CA GLU A 26 -30.29 8.71 -20.98
C GLU A 26 -31.06 7.96 -22.08
N ILE A 27 -32.06 7.19 -21.65
CA ILE A 27 -32.94 6.39 -22.52
C ILE A 27 -33.65 7.25 -23.58
N ASP A 28 -33.98 8.50 -23.23
CA ASP A 28 -34.68 9.42 -24.13
C ASP A 28 -33.84 9.87 -25.32
N ASP A 29 -32.51 9.96 -25.16
CA ASP A 29 -31.60 10.30 -26.27
C ASP A 29 -31.52 9.16 -27.28
N VAL A 30 -31.53 7.91 -26.82
CA VAL A 30 -31.57 6.71 -27.67
C VAL A 30 -32.89 6.67 -28.44
N LEU A 31 -34.02 6.90 -27.77
CA LEU A 31 -35.34 6.99 -28.41
C LEU A 31 -35.38 8.08 -29.48
N PHE A 32 -34.81 9.23 -29.18
CA PHE A 32 -34.79 10.34 -30.12
C PHE A 32 -33.99 9.99 -31.38
N GLY A 33 -32.79 9.42 -31.22
CA GLY A 33 -31.96 8.95 -32.34
C GLY A 33 -32.67 7.89 -33.18
N ALA A 34 -33.21 6.86 -32.53
CA ALA A 34 -33.94 5.78 -33.17
C ALA A 34 -35.17 6.28 -33.96
N ASN A 35 -35.95 7.21 -33.38
CA ASN A 35 -37.11 7.80 -34.06
C ASN A 35 -36.73 8.64 -35.28
N ILE A 36 -35.58 9.32 -35.25
CA ILE A 36 -35.07 10.08 -36.40
C ILE A 36 -34.71 9.12 -37.52
N LEU A 37 -33.90 8.11 -37.24
CA LEU A 37 -33.49 7.10 -38.23
C LEU A 37 -34.69 6.33 -38.78
N HIS A 38 -35.67 6.02 -37.94
CA HIS A 38 -36.90 5.37 -38.38
C HIS A 38 -37.75 6.24 -39.34
N LYS A 39 -37.68 7.58 -39.23
CA LYS A 39 -38.42 8.51 -40.11
C LYS A 39 -37.62 9.00 -41.32
N ALA A 40 -36.28 8.99 -41.27
CA ALA A 40 -35.41 9.48 -42.34
C ALA A 40 -35.41 8.56 -43.56
N ASN A 41 -35.35 9.07 -44.79
CA ASN A 41 -35.13 8.18 -45.95
C ASN A 41 -33.63 7.89 -46.05
N LEU A 42 -33.24 6.62 -45.91
CA LEU A 42 -31.84 6.20 -45.91
C LEU A 42 -31.43 5.75 -47.31
N GLU A 43 -30.61 6.53 -47.99
CA GLU A 43 -30.11 6.21 -49.34
C GLU A 43 -28.97 5.19 -49.28
N GLU A 44 -28.14 5.27 -48.24
CA GLU A 44 -26.99 4.39 -47.99
C GLU A 44 -27.20 3.54 -46.74
N GLN A 45 -26.50 2.40 -46.66
CA GLN A 45 -26.56 1.53 -45.50
C GLN A 45 -25.97 2.22 -44.27
N LYS A 46 -26.77 2.34 -43.21
CA LYS A 46 -26.37 2.88 -41.91
C LYS A 46 -26.35 1.78 -40.86
N THR A 47 -25.48 1.88 -39.87
CA THR A 47 -25.37 0.95 -38.74
C THR A 47 -25.72 1.65 -37.43
N PHE A 48 -26.64 1.08 -36.67
CA PHE A 48 -27.02 1.52 -35.34
C PHE A 48 -26.59 0.48 -34.31
N ILE A 49 -25.68 0.86 -33.43
CA ILE A 49 -25.15 0.05 -32.34
C ILE A 49 -25.68 0.58 -31.02
N LEU A 50 -26.39 -0.27 -30.29
CA LEU A 50 -26.82 -0.02 -28.92
C LEU A 50 -25.93 -0.85 -27.98
N ILE A 51 -25.18 -0.19 -27.11
CA ILE A 51 -24.49 -0.84 -26.00
C ILE A 51 -25.47 -0.91 -24.83
N SER A 52 -25.72 -2.12 -24.38
CA SER A 52 -26.61 -2.50 -23.27
C SER A 52 -25.81 -3.25 -22.21
N ASP A 53 -26.46 -3.60 -21.10
CA ASP A 53 -25.84 -4.21 -19.94
C ASP A 53 -26.44 -5.61 -19.65
N VAL A 54 -25.58 -6.55 -19.21
CA VAL A 54 -25.96 -7.90 -18.74
C VAL A 54 -27.05 -7.89 -17.67
N MET A 55 -27.25 -6.78 -16.94
CA MET A 55 -28.32 -6.63 -15.96
C MET A 55 -29.74 -6.75 -16.55
N VAL A 56 -29.92 -6.67 -17.88
CA VAL A 56 -31.19 -7.06 -18.54
C VAL A 56 -31.47 -8.58 -18.49
N TRP A 57 -30.58 -9.35 -17.89
CA TRP A 57 -30.70 -10.78 -17.63
C TRP A 57 -30.77 -11.13 -16.14
N ASN A 58 -30.79 -10.15 -15.24
CA ASN A 58 -30.53 -10.38 -13.82
C ASN A 58 -31.55 -11.27 -13.07
N GLU A 59 -32.71 -11.54 -13.65
CA GLU A 59 -33.72 -12.48 -13.12
C GLU A 59 -33.90 -13.71 -14.01
N THR A 60 -33.01 -13.91 -15.00
CA THR A 60 -33.09 -15.06 -15.90
C THR A 60 -32.69 -16.33 -15.15
N PRO A 61 -33.55 -17.36 -15.11
CA PRO A 61 -33.19 -18.65 -14.51
C PRO A 61 -31.98 -19.28 -15.21
N LYS A 62 -31.22 -20.11 -14.50
CA LYS A 62 -30.12 -20.89 -15.10
C LYS A 62 -30.65 -21.75 -16.25
N LYS A 63 -29.91 -21.78 -17.35
CA LYS A 63 -30.30 -22.54 -18.54
C LYS A 63 -30.05 -24.03 -18.31
N ILE A 64 -31.14 -24.80 -18.28
CA ILE A 64 -31.08 -26.25 -18.11
C ILE A 64 -30.66 -26.89 -19.44
N LYS A 65 -29.78 -27.89 -19.38
CA LYS A 65 -29.42 -28.71 -20.54
C LYS A 65 -30.60 -29.63 -20.89
N GLU A 66 -31.19 -29.44 -22.05
CA GLU A 66 -32.23 -30.36 -22.53
C GLU A 66 -31.61 -31.74 -22.77
N LYS A 67 -32.08 -32.75 -22.02
CA LYS A 67 -31.76 -34.15 -22.31
C LYS A 67 -32.50 -34.52 -23.59
N THR A 68 -31.80 -34.60 -24.72
CA THR A 68 -32.40 -35.01 -25.99
C THR A 68 -32.98 -36.42 -25.84
N SER A 69 -34.30 -36.52 -25.71
CA SER A 69 -35.00 -37.80 -25.83
C SER A 69 -34.92 -38.23 -27.29
N VAL A 70 -34.19 -39.31 -27.57
CA VAL A 70 -34.23 -39.96 -28.87
C VAL A 70 -35.64 -40.52 -29.03
N VAL A 71 -36.49 -39.77 -29.73
CA VAL A 71 -37.77 -40.27 -30.23
C VAL A 71 -37.44 -41.32 -31.27
N GLN A 72 -37.69 -42.59 -30.95
CA GLN A 72 -37.72 -43.67 -31.92
C GLN A 72 -38.87 -43.37 -32.89
N GLU A 73 -38.56 -43.02 -34.14
CA GLU A 73 -39.54 -43.00 -35.20
C GLU A 73 -39.98 -44.44 -35.50
N ASP A 74 -41.29 -44.68 -35.34
CA ASP A 74 -41.98 -45.88 -35.79
C ASP A 74 -41.78 -46.05 -37.31
N VAL A 75 -40.94 -47.00 -37.71
CA VAL A 75 -40.91 -47.52 -39.08
C VAL A 75 -41.51 -48.93 -39.07
N GLU A 76 -42.60 -49.08 -39.81
CA GLU A 76 -43.28 -50.36 -40.05
C GLU A 76 -42.31 -51.42 -40.59
N ASN A 77 -42.34 -52.59 -39.95
CA ASN A 77 -41.77 -53.85 -40.44
C ASN A 77 -42.34 -54.23 -41.81
N PRO A 78 -41.57 -54.97 -42.63
CA PRO A 78 -41.94 -56.38 -42.73
C PRO A 78 -40.76 -57.35 -42.57
N ASP A 79 -41.02 -58.35 -41.74
CA ASP A 79 -40.51 -59.72 -41.73
C ASP A 79 -39.00 -59.99 -41.79
N GLY A 80 -38.51 -60.57 -40.69
CA GLY A 80 -37.97 -61.94 -40.78
C GLY A 80 -36.53 -62.15 -40.30
N GLN A 81 -36.42 -62.55 -39.02
CA GLN A 81 -35.46 -63.51 -38.44
C GLN A 81 -34.00 -63.05 -38.13
N ALA A 82 -33.84 -62.66 -36.86
CA ALA A 82 -32.93 -63.18 -35.81
C ALA A 82 -31.40 -63.28 -36.04
N GLU A 83 -30.67 -62.49 -35.21
CA GLU A 83 -29.50 -62.83 -34.35
C GLU A 83 -28.31 -63.63 -34.95
N ASN A 84 -27.02 -63.31 -34.77
CA ASN A 84 -26.33 -62.43 -33.82
C ASN A 84 -24.87 -62.16 -34.29
N GLU A 85 -24.40 -60.95 -33.96
CA GLU A 85 -23.05 -60.51 -33.52
C GLU A 85 -21.75 -60.88 -34.29
N GLN A 86 -20.98 -59.87 -34.71
CA GLN A 86 -19.74 -59.37 -34.06
C GLN A 86 -18.87 -58.50 -35.01
N GLN A 87 -18.25 -57.44 -34.42
CA GLN A 87 -17.10 -56.61 -34.89
C GLN A 87 -17.38 -55.60 -36.02
N GLU A 88 -16.94 -54.33 -36.01
CA GLU A 88 -15.80 -53.68 -35.32
C GLU A 88 -16.01 -52.14 -35.31
N GLN A 89 -15.69 -51.50 -34.18
CA GLN A 89 -15.47 -50.05 -34.02
C GLN A 89 -14.03 -49.69 -34.43
N ASN A 90 -13.83 -48.48 -34.98
CA ASN A 90 -12.64 -47.61 -34.90
C ASN A 90 -12.85 -46.44 -35.89
N LEU A 91 -12.62 -45.15 -35.62
CA LEU A 91 -11.86 -44.42 -34.61
C LEU A 91 -12.42 -43.00 -34.52
N ASP A 92 -12.53 -42.49 -33.29
CA ASP A 92 -12.68 -41.08 -32.96
C ASP A 92 -11.68 -40.78 -31.83
N LYS A 93 -10.80 -39.79 -32.02
CA LYS A 93 -9.91 -39.24 -30.97
C LYS A 93 -9.40 -37.85 -31.37
N SER A 94 -9.99 -36.81 -30.80
CA SER A 94 -9.27 -35.80 -29.99
C SER A 94 -10.26 -34.78 -29.40
N ASN A 95 -9.99 -34.37 -28.15
CA ASN A 95 -10.65 -33.32 -27.36
C ASN A 95 -11.77 -33.77 -26.41
N GLN A 96 -11.41 -34.64 -25.47
CA GLN A 96 -12.01 -34.70 -24.13
C GLN A 96 -10.89 -34.91 -23.10
N GLU A 97 -10.25 -33.82 -22.70
CA GLU A 97 -9.62 -33.67 -21.39
C GLU A 97 -9.95 -32.23 -20.95
N ASP A 98 -10.47 -32.09 -19.74
CA ASP A 98 -10.80 -30.84 -18.98
C ASP A 98 -12.25 -30.76 -18.47
N GLN A 99 -12.78 -31.86 -17.93
CA GLN A 99 -13.90 -31.83 -16.99
C GLN A 99 -13.71 -32.91 -15.92
N GLU A 100 -12.77 -32.72 -14.99
CA GLU A 100 -12.69 -33.51 -13.75
C GLU A 100 -11.84 -32.76 -12.70
N ASN A 101 -12.45 -31.79 -12.00
CA ASN A 101 -12.14 -31.47 -10.60
C ASN A 101 -13.07 -30.38 -10.05
N TYR A 102 -14.30 -30.76 -9.71
CA TYR A 102 -15.15 -29.99 -8.80
C TYR A 102 -16.01 -31.00 -8.05
N GLU A 103 -15.49 -31.50 -6.92
CA GLU A 103 -16.25 -32.00 -5.77
C GLU A 103 -15.28 -32.65 -4.77
N ASN A 104 -14.86 -31.90 -3.76
CA ASN A 104 -14.45 -32.45 -2.46
C ASN A 104 -14.14 -31.32 -1.47
N TYR A 105 -15.18 -30.73 -0.86
CA TYR A 105 -15.08 -30.11 0.47
C TYR A 105 -16.47 -30.08 1.12
N GLU A 106 -16.75 -31.07 1.95
CA GLU A 106 -17.72 -31.14 3.07
C GLU A 106 -17.73 -32.63 3.49
N ASN A 107 -17.60 -33.11 4.73
CA ASN A 107 -17.49 -32.58 6.08
C ASN A 107 -16.80 -33.68 6.93
N GLN A 108 -15.79 -33.32 7.74
CA GLN A 108 -15.39 -34.13 8.90
C GLN A 108 -15.98 -33.48 10.15
N GLU A 109 -16.74 -34.27 10.90
CA GLU A 109 -17.12 -34.17 12.33
C GLU A 109 -18.63 -34.36 12.52
N ASN A 110 -19.02 -35.61 12.84
CA ASN A 110 -19.62 -35.93 14.13
C ASN A 110 -19.95 -37.43 14.20
N GLN A 111 -19.30 -38.11 15.15
CA GLN A 111 -19.72 -39.42 15.63
C GLN A 111 -20.97 -39.24 16.50
N ASN A 112 -22.01 -40.04 16.27
CA ASN A 112 -22.78 -40.71 17.31
C ASN A 112 -23.75 -41.73 16.70
N GLU A 113 -23.60 -42.99 17.14
CA GLU A 113 -24.48 -44.11 16.85
C GLU A 113 -25.87 -43.91 17.49
N VAL A 114 -26.97 -44.11 16.73
CA VAL A 114 -28.21 -44.75 17.25
C VAL A 114 -28.87 -45.57 16.14
N ASN A 115 -29.29 -46.78 16.52
CA ASN A 115 -29.90 -47.85 15.75
C ASN A 115 -31.22 -47.53 15.01
N LYS A 116 -31.37 -48.20 13.85
CA LYS A 116 -32.57 -48.82 13.23
C LYS A 116 -33.96 -48.21 13.52
N ASN A 117 -34.66 -47.82 12.46
CA ASN A 117 -35.79 -48.62 11.95
C ASN A 117 -36.23 -48.17 10.55
N GLU A 118 -36.59 -49.17 9.76
CA GLU A 118 -37.10 -49.12 8.39
C GLU A 118 -38.38 -48.29 8.28
N ASN A 119 -38.43 -47.43 7.28
CA ASN A 119 -39.62 -47.16 6.47
C ASN A 119 -39.13 -46.68 5.10
N GLN A 120 -39.23 -47.56 4.11
CA GLN A 120 -39.07 -47.22 2.70
C GLN A 120 -40.16 -46.23 2.31
N ILE A 121 -39.75 -44.98 2.10
CA ILE A 121 -40.41 -44.09 1.16
C ILE A 121 -39.50 -44.16 -0.07
N ASP A 122 -40.04 -44.60 -1.20
CA ASP A 122 -39.33 -44.52 -2.48
C ASP A 122 -39.09 -43.03 -2.78
N GLU A 123 -37.96 -42.48 -2.33
CA GLU A 123 -37.45 -41.22 -2.83
C GLU A 123 -36.98 -41.48 -4.26
N GLU A 124 -37.75 -41.02 -5.23
CA GLU A 124 -37.26 -40.79 -6.59
C GLU A 124 -36.01 -39.93 -6.47
N VAL A 125 -34.84 -40.54 -6.69
CA VAL A 125 -33.58 -39.83 -6.78
C VAL A 125 -33.65 -39.00 -8.06
N GLU A 126 -34.07 -37.74 -7.94
CA GLU A 126 -34.04 -36.78 -9.05
C GLU A 126 -32.59 -36.69 -9.54
N GLU A 127 -32.35 -37.11 -10.78
CA GLU A 127 -31.04 -36.98 -11.41
C GLU A 127 -30.60 -35.51 -11.39
N PRO A 128 -29.33 -35.20 -11.06
CA PRO A 128 -28.87 -33.82 -10.91
C PRO A 128 -29.10 -33.04 -12.21
N ILE A 129 -29.71 -31.86 -12.09
CA ILE A 129 -29.99 -30.96 -13.20
C ILE A 129 -28.65 -30.40 -13.73
N GLU A 130 -28.32 -30.70 -14.98
CA GLU A 130 -27.14 -30.15 -15.66
C GLU A 130 -27.47 -28.78 -16.26
N TYR A 131 -26.61 -27.79 -16.03
CA TYR A 131 -26.77 -26.43 -16.54
C TYR A 131 -25.81 -26.14 -17.69
N THR A 132 -26.20 -25.22 -18.58
CA THR A 132 -25.36 -24.73 -19.70
C THR A 132 -25.36 -23.20 -19.75
N PHE A 133 -24.41 -22.62 -20.50
CA PHE A 133 -24.32 -21.18 -20.70
C PHE A 133 -25.31 -20.66 -21.75
N PHE A 134 -25.68 -19.39 -21.62
CA PHE A 134 -26.43 -18.66 -22.65
C PHE A 134 -25.53 -18.27 -23.83
N LYS A 135 -26.11 -18.38 -25.03
CA LYS A 135 -25.55 -17.91 -26.31
C LYS A 135 -26.35 -16.70 -26.81
N GLU A 136 -25.77 -15.95 -27.74
CA GLU A 136 -26.40 -14.75 -28.34
C GLU A 136 -27.81 -15.04 -28.92
N SER A 137 -28.02 -16.24 -29.47
CA SER A 137 -29.32 -16.69 -29.98
C SER A 137 -30.43 -16.76 -28.93
N ASP A 138 -30.04 -16.90 -27.66
CA ASP A 138 -30.95 -17.11 -26.54
C ASP A 138 -31.53 -15.80 -25.99
N TYR A 139 -31.21 -14.64 -26.58
CA TYR A 139 -31.60 -13.33 -26.05
C TYR A 139 -33.10 -13.18 -25.77
N LYS A 140 -33.97 -13.94 -26.44
CA LYS A 140 -35.42 -13.94 -26.19
C LYS A 140 -35.82 -14.56 -24.84
N LEU A 141 -34.96 -15.37 -24.23
CA LEU A 141 -35.19 -16.03 -22.94
C LEU A 141 -34.93 -15.10 -21.75
N ARG A 142 -34.30 -13.94 -21.98
CA ARG A 142 -33.88 -13.02 -20.92
C ARG A 142 -35.04 -12.47 -20.11
N GLN A 143 -34.88 -12.51 -18.79
CA GLN A 143 -35.79 -11.93 -17.80
C GLN A 143 -35.01 -10.94 -16.93
N CYS A 144 -35.66 -9.84 -16.56
CA CYS A 144 -35.04 -8.80 -15.75
C CYS A 144 -36.01 -8.24 -14.71
N SER A 145 -35.42 -7.74 -13.63
CA SER A 145 -36.11 -7.01 -12.58
C SER A 145 -36.75 -5.70 -13.07
N GLU A 146 -37.65 -5.14 -12.25
CA GLU A 146 -38.31 -3.85 -12.51
C GLU A 146 -37.30 -2.70 -12.70
N LYS A 147 -36.13 -2.77 -12.08
CA LYS A 147 -35.06 -1.76 -12.21
C LYS A 147 -34.55 -1.66 -13.66
N TYR A 148 -34.38 -2.79 -14.35
CA TYR A 148 -33.81 -2.86 -15.71
C TYR A 148 -34.86 -3.01 -16.82
N ILE A 149 -36.15 -3.07 -16.48
CA ILE A 149 -37.22 -3.28 -17.47
C ILE A 149 -37.25 -2.20 -18.55
N LYS A 150 -36.89 -0.95 -18.23
CA LYS A 150 -36.83 0.15 -19.21
C LYS A 150 -35.70 -0.07 -20.22
N MET A 151 -34.55 -0.55 -19.77
CA MET A 151 -33.40 -0.88 -20.61
C MET A 151 -33.73 -2.06 -21.52
N LYS A 152 -34.30 -3.16 -20.98
CA LYS A 152 -34.77 -4.30 -21.78
C LYS A 152 -35.81 -3.89 -22.84
N ARG A 153 -36.79 -3.05 -22.48
CA ARG A 153 -37.78 -2.51 -23.43
C ARG A 153 -37.13 -1.68 -24.53
N MET A 154 -36.04 -0.96 -24.22
CA MET A 154 -35.27 -0.23 -25.22
C MET A 154 -34.63 -1.20 -26.21
N GLU A 155 -33.96 -2.25 -25.74
CA GLU A 155 -33.39 -3.27 -26.62
C GLU A 155 -34.45 -3.88 -27.54
N ASP A 156 -35.59 -4.31 -26.98
CA ASP A 156 -36.67 -4.93 -27.73
C ASP A 156 -37.24 -3.96 -28.79
N LEU A 157 -37.40 -2.68 -28.43
CA LEU A 157 -37.84 -1.64 -29.37
C LEU A 157 -36.83 -1.47 -30.51
N ILE A 158 -35.55 -1.29 -30.19
CA ILE A 158 -34.49 -1.08 -31.18
C ILE A 158 -34.36 -2.30 -32.10
N LEU A 159 -34.34 -3.52 -31.56
CA LEU A 159 -34.30 -4.76 -32.35
C LEU A 159 -35.53 -4.93 -33.26
N SER A 160 -36.68 -4.35 -32.89
CA SER A 160 -37.90 -4.40 -33.69
C SER A 160 -37.93 -3.40 -34.86
N LEU A 161 -37.03 -2.41 -34.88
CA LEU A 161 -36.95 -1.40 -35.95
C LEU A 161 -36.42 -2.01 -37.25
N LYS A 162 -37.30 -2.65 -38.01
CA LYS A 162 -36.97 -3.15 -39.34
C LYS A 162 -37.10 -2.02 -40.35
N LYS A 163 -36.00 -1.68 -41.01
CA LYS A 163 -35.95 -0.66 -42.05
C LYS A 163 -34.89 -0.98 -43.11
N GLU A 164 -35.22 -0.70 -44.37
CA GLU A 164 -34.25 -0.81 -45.47
C GLU A 164 -33.06 0.13 -45.23
N ASN A 165 -31.86 -0.35 -45.56
CA ASN A 165 -30.61 0.38 -45.37
C ASN A 165 -30.28 0.75 -43.91
N LEU A 166 -30.87 0.07 -42.91
CA LEU A 166 -30.53 0.22 -41.50
C LEU A 166 -30.18 -1.13 -40.87
N LYS A 167 -28.91 -1.31 -40.52
CA LYS A 167 -28.43 -2.44 -39.72
C LYS A 167 -28.52 -2.08 -38.25
N ILE A 168 -29.10 -2.96 -37.44
CA ILE A 168 -29.25 -2.77 -35.99
C ILE A 168 -28.49 -3.85 -35.26
N ILE A 169 -27.68 -3.44 -34.30
CA ILE A 169 -26.90 -4.32 -33.45
C ILE A 169 -27.06 -3.87 -32.01
N VAL A 170 -27.36 -4.82 -31.13
CA VAL A 170 -27.33 -4.64 -29.68
C VAL A 170 -26.14 -5.42 -29.15
N ILE A 171 -25.24 -4.73 -28.46
CA ILE A 171 -24.10 -5.32 -27.76
C ILE A 171 -24.45 -5.34 -26.28
N CYS A 172 -24.68 -6.53 -25.72
CA CYS A 172 -24.88 -6.73 -24.29
C CYS A 172 -23.50 -6.92 -23.64
N SER A 173 -23.03 -5.92 -22.90
CA SER A 173 -21.76 -5.99 -22.18
C SER A 173 -21.90 -6.72 -20.85
N GLY A 174 -20.87 -7.46 -20.45
CA GLY A 174 -20.71 -7.91 -19.07
C GLY A 174 -20.56 -6.73 -18.11
N ILE A 175 -20.46 -7.03 -16.82
CA ILE A 175 -20.16 -6.05 -15.77
C ILE A 175 -18.79 -5.43 -16.05
N LEU A 176 -18.79 -4.10 -16.14
CA LEU A 176 -17.63 -3.36 -16.60
C LEU A 176 -16.58 -3.19 -15.48
N TYR A 177 -15.30 -3.30 -15.84
CA TYR A 177 -14.14 -2.93 -15.01
C TYR A 177 -13.03 -2.28 -15.86
N GLY A 178 -11.97 -1.76 -15.22
CA GLY A 178 -10.88 -1.03 -15.88
C GLY A 178 -11.01 0.49 -15.81
N LEU A 179 -9.90 1.20 -16.04
CA LEU A 179 -9.78 2.68 -16.10
C LEU A 179 -10.45 3.46 -14.95
N GLY A 180 -10.34 3.01 -13.69
CA GLY A 180 -10.89 3.72 -12.50
C GLY A 180 -12.03 2.98 -11.79
N GLU A 181 -12.28 1.76 -12.26
CA GLU A 181 -12.79 0.59 -11.55
C GLU A 181 -14.27 0.51 -11.17
N LEU A 182 -15.15 1.22 -11.87
CA LEU A 182 -16.56 0.85 -12.12
C LEU A 182 -17.25 0.10 -10.95
N ALA A 183 -17.71 -1.14 -11.15
CA ALA A 183 -18.42 -1.91 -10.13
C ALA A 183 -17.50 -2.33 -8.95
N PHE A 184 -16.19 -2.49 -9.19
CA PHE A 184 -15.23 -3.00 -8.21
C PHE A 184 -14.42 -1.91 -7.49
N LYS A 185 -14.73 -0.64 -7.70
CA LYS A 185 -13.94 0.52 -7.27
C LYS A 185 -13.69 0.51 -5.76
N ASN A 186 -14.76 0.26 -5.01
CA ASN A 186 -14.68 0.20 -3.55
C ASN A 186 -13.88 -1.01 -3.07
N HIS A 187 -13.93 -2.14 -3.78
CA HIS A 187 -13.13 -3.33 -3.48
C HIS A 187 -11.64 -3.09 -3.76
N PHE A 188 -11.29 -2.44 -4.87
CA PHE A 188 -9.91 -2.03 -5.15
C PHE A 188 -9.38 -1.05 -4.10
N LYS A 189 -10.18 -0.03 -3.75
CA LYS A 189 -9.82 0.94 -2.71
C LYS A 189 -9.64 0.30 -1.33
N ALA A 190 -10.55 -0.58 -0.92
CA ALA A 190 -10.46 -1.30 0.35
C ALA A 190 -9.25 -2.24 0.38
N SER A 191 -8.99 -2.95 -0.73
CA SER A 191 -7.82 -3.82 -0.90
C SER A 191 -6.51 -3.04 -0.82
N TRP A 192 -6.45 -1.90 -1.51
CA TRP A 192 -5.29 -1.00 -1.48
C TRP A 192 -4.96 -0.55 -0.07
N LEU A 193 -5.98 -0.11 0.68
CA LEU A 193 -5.83 0.34 2.07
C LEU A 193 -5.64 -0.83 3.07
N GLN A 194 -5.96 -2.06 2.64
CA GLN A 194 -6.11 -3.25 3.50
C GLN A 194 -6.98 -2.99 4.73
N ASN A 195 -8.08 -2.27 4.49
CA ASN A 195 -9.06 -1.95 5.52
C ASN A 195 -10.48 -2.08 4.92
N PRO A 196 -11.23 -3.15 5.24
CA PRO A 196 -10.87 -4.24 6.16
C PRO A 196 -9.73 -5.14 5.63
N GLU A 197 -9.09 -5.90 6.52
CA GLU A 197 -8.06 -6.88 6.13
C GLU A 197 -8.66 -8.01 5.29
N TYR A 198 -9.86 -8.49 5.63
CA TYR A 198 -10.57 -9.52 4.88
C TYR A 198 -11.57 -8.83 3.94
N LEU A 199 -11.35 -8.96 2.64
CA LEU A 199 -12.18 -8.31 1.64
C LEU A 199 -13.56 -9.01 1.55
N PRO A 200 -14.69 -8.30 1.77
CA PRO A 200 -16.00 -8.92 1.80
C PRO A 200 -16.52 -9.28 0.40
N TYR A 201 -17.27 -10.38 0.30
CA TYR A 201 -18.13 -10.74 -0.83
C TYR A 201 -19.52 -11.15 -0.31
N LEU A 202 -20.56 -11.05 -1.14
CA LEU A 202 -21.95 -11.31 -0.71
C LEU A 202 -22.34 -12.79 -0.79
N GLY A 203 -23.03 -13.27 0.23
CA GLY A 203 -23.59 -14.63 0.29
C GLY A 203 -22.51 -15.72 0.21
N ASP A 204 -22.83 -16.85 -0.44
CA ASP A 204 -21.87 -17.95 -0.65
C ASP A 204 -20.83 -17.65 -1.75
N GLY A 205 -21.06 -16.60 -2.54
CA GLY A 205 -20.21 -16.16 -3.64
C GLY A 205 -20.14 -17.10 -4.84
N GLN A 206 -21.04 -18.09 -4.93
CA GLN A 206 -21.11 -19.07 -6.03
C GLN A 206 -21.85 -18.55 -7.26
N ASN A 207 -22.45 -17.36 -7.17
CA ASN A 207 -23.13 -16.71 -8.26
C ASN A 207 -22.14 -16.27 -9.36
N LEU A 208 -22.58 -16.39 -10.62
CA LEU A 208 -21.76 -16.13 -11.79
C LEU A 208 -21.98 -14.71 -12.32
N ILE A 209 -20.89 -13.93 -12.38
CA ILE A 209 -20.88 -12.54 -12.82
C ILE A 209 -20.05 -12.42 -14.09
N PRO A 210 -20.67 -12.35 -15.28
CA PRO A 210 -19.94 -12.08 -16.52
C PRO A 210 -19.36 -10.67 -16.51
N THR A 211 -18.08 -10.52 -16.85
CA THR A 211 -17.36 -9.24 -16.83
C THR A 211 -16.79 -8.88 -18.19
N ILE A 212 -16.45 -7.60 -18.40
CA ILE A 212 -15.60 -7.16 -19.51
C ILE A 212 -14.82 -5.90 -19.14
N HIS A 213 -13.57 -5.82 -19.58
CA HIS A 213 -12.77 -4.61 -19.44
C HIS A 213 -13.27 -3.50 -20.37
N ILE A 214 -13.35 -2.25 -19.89
CA ILE A 214 -13.91 -1.12 -20.65
C ILE A 214 -13.19 -0.87 -22.00
N ASN A 215 -11.85 -1.00 -22.03
CA ASN A 215 -11.10 -0.90 -23.29
C ASN A 215 -11.42 -2.05 -24.27
N ASP A 216 -11.73 -3.24 -23.76
CA ASP A 216 -12.08 -4.37 -24.63
C ASP A 216 -13.49 -4.20 -25.19
N LEU A 217 -14.43 -3.67 -24.40
CA LEU A 217 -15.73 -3.27 -24.92
C LEU A 217 -15.60 -2.21 -26.01
N ALA A 218 -14.81 -1.16 -25.79
CA ALA A 218 -14.63 -0.09 -26.77
C ALA A 218 -14.02 -0.62 -28.08
N LYS A 219 -12.96 -1.44 -28.00
CA LYS A 219 -12.35 -2.10 -29.17
C LYS A 219 -13.34 -3.01 -29.88
N PHE A 220 -14.19 -3.72 -29.13
CA PHE A 220 -15.19 -4.61 -29.72
C PHE A 220 -16.25 -3.82 -30.49
N VAL A 221 -16.73 -2.71 -29.93
CA VAL A 221 -17.67 -1.81 -30.60
C VAL A 221 -17.07 -1.26 -31.89
N ILE A 222 -15.80 -0.87 -31.91
CA ILE A 222 -15.09 -0.42 -33.13
C ILE A 222 -15.05 -1.55 -34.15
N LYS A 223 -14.65 -2.77 -33.76
CA LYS A 223 -14.61 -3.94 -34.66
C LYS A 223 -15.98 -4.25 -35.28
N VAL A 224 -17.04 -4.16 -34.48
CA VAL A 224 -18.44 -4.37 -34.91
C VAL A 224 -18.93 -3.23 -35.82
N ALA A 225 -18.49 -1.99 -35.59
CA ALA A 225 -18.82 -0.85 -36.42
C ALA A 225 -18.16 -0.94 -37.81
N GLU A 226 -16.91 -1.37 -37.87
CA GLU A 226 -16.15 -1.54 -39.11
C GLU A 226 -16.64 -2.74 -39.92
N ASN A 227 -16.96 -3.85 -39.24
CA ASN A 227 -17.42 -5.09 -39.86
C ASN A 227 -18.72 -5.58 -39.20
N PRO A 228 -19.88 -5.00 -39.55
CA PRO A 228 -21.16 -5.37 -38.96
C PRO A 228 -21.51 -6.85 -39.21
N PRO A 229 -21.68 -7.68 -38.17
CA PRO A 229 -21.99 -9.10 -38.33
C PRO A 229 -23.44 -9.35 -38.73
N GLU A 230 -23.76 -10.58 -39.14
CA GLU A 230 -25.13 -10.98 -39.46
C GLU A 230 -26.05 -10.94 -38.22
N ASN A 231 -25.55 -11.38 -37.07
CA ASN A 231 -26.29 -11.36 -35.81
C ASN A 231 -26.57 -9.92 -35.34
N ASN A 232 -27.77 -9.69 -34.81
CA ASN A 232 -28.19 -8.38 -34.30
C ASN A 232 -28.04 -8.25 -32.78
N TYR A 233 -27.68 -9.33 -32.07
CA TYR A 233 -27.49 -9.32 -30.62
C TYR A 233 -26.17 -10.02 -30.31
N LEU A 234 -25.26 -9.35 -29.62
CA LEU A 234 -23.89 -9.80 -29.40
C LEU A 234 -23.52 -9.74 -27.91
N PHE A 235 -22.73 -10.70 -27.43
CA PHE A 235 -22.23 -10.69 -26.06
C PHE A 235 -20.79 -10.18 -25.99
N ALA A 236 -20.59 -9.05 -25.29
CA ALA A 236 -19.27 -8.50 -25.01
C ALA A 236 -18.83 -8.89 -23.60
N ILE A 237 -18.17 -10.03 -23.49
CA ILE A 237 -17.75 -10.66 -22.23
C ILE A 237 -16.31 -11.15 -22.39
N ASP A 238 -15.51 -11.08 -21.33
CA ASP A 238 -14.16 -11.65 -21.30
C ASP A 238 -14.17 -13.19 -21.17
N LYS A 239 -13.00 -13.82 -21.30
CA LYS A 239 -12.81 -15.28 -21.20
C LYS A 239 -12.39 -15.71 -19.79
N THR A 240 -12.96 -15.07 -18.76
CA THR A 240 -12.80 -15.47 -17.36
C THR A 240 -13.21 -16.93 -17.20
N GLN A 241 -12.32 -17.77 -16.65
CA GLN A 241 -12.61 -19.19 -16.46
C GLN A 241 -13.55 -19.37 -15.27
N ASP A 242 -13.20 -18.79 -14.13
CA ASP A 242 -14.04 -18.81 -12.94
C ASP A 242 -14.71 -17.44 -12.70
N LYS A 243 -15.96 -17.33 -13.17
CA LYS A 243 -16.81 -16.12 -13.07
C LYS A 243 -17.49 -15.97 -11.71
N ARG A 244 -17.20 -16.85 -10.73
CA ARG A 244 -17.81 -16.75 -9.41
C ARG A 244 -17.42 -15.43 -8.75
N GLN A 245 -18.40 -14.80 -8.10
CA GLN A 245 -18.16 -13.57 -7.33
C GLN A 245 -16.98 -13.74 -6.36
N GLN A 246 -16.97 -14.85 -5.61
CA GLN A 246 -15.90 -15.14 -4.66
C GLN A 246 -14.51 -15.13 -5.32
N ASN A 247 -14.38 -15.73 -6.50
CA ASN A 247 -13.11 -15.79 -7.23
C ASN A 247 -12.67 -14.41 -7.73
N ILE A 248 -13.59 -13.63 -8.27
CA ILE A 248 -13.31 -12.25 -8.70
C ILE A 248 -12.78 -11.43 -7.52
N ILE A 249 -13.45 -11.47 -6.37
CA ILE A 249 -13.02 -10.75 -5.15
C ILE A 249 -11.70 -11.30 -4.61
N GLN A 250 -11.49 -12.63 -4.66
CA GLN A 250 -10.22 -13.26 -4.28
C GLN A 250 -9.06 -12.76 -5.15
N ASN A 251 -9.26 -12.65 -6.46
CA ASN A 251 -8.21 -12.21 -7.38
C ASN A 251 -7.84 -10.73 -7.19
N ILE A 252 -8.82 -9.87 -6.90
CA ILE A 252 -8.57 -8.48 -6.48
C ILE A 252 -7.74 -8.47 -5.18
N SER A 253 -8.15 -9.24 -4.17
CA SER A 253 -7.41 -9.34 -2.90
C SER A 253 -6.00 -9.89 -3.08
N ASN A 254 -5.81 -10.84 -4.00
CA ASN A 254 -4.52 -11.45 -4.33
C ASN A 254 -3.54 -10.46 -4.97
N GLY A 255 -4.01 -9.67 -5.94
CA GLY A 255 -3.17 -8.74 -6.68
C GLY A 255 -2.94 -7.40 -5.98
N VAL A 256 -3.90 -6.95 -5.16
CA VAL A 256 -3.89 -5.60 -4.58
C VAL A 256 -3.76 -5.61 -3.06
N GLY A 257 -4.44 -6.55 -2.40
CA GLY A 257 -4.71 -6.51 -0.97
C GLY A 257 -3.96 -7.55 -0.14
N SER A 258 -4.65 -8.07 0.87
CA SER A 258 -4.12 -8.98 1.90
C SER A 258 -4.13 -10.45 1.47
N LYS A 259 -4.72 -10.77 0.31
CA LYS A 259 -5.00 -12.14 -0.16
C LYS A 259 -6.09 -12.86 0.65
N LYS A 260 -6.78 -12.14 1.54
CA LYS A 260 -7.85 -12.69 2.39
C LYS A 260 -9.19 -12.13 1.97
N ILE A 261 -10.22 -12.97 2.01
CA ILE A 261 -11.61 -12.60 1.73
C ILE A 261 -12.54 -13.18 2.80
N THR A 262 -13.77 -12.69 2.87
CA THR A 262 -14.79 -13.19 3.79
C THR A 262 -16.20 -13.05 3.23
N SER A 263 -17.06 -14.03 3.52
CA SER A 263 -18.48 -13.98 3.16
C SER A 263 -19.24 -13.08 4.14
N VAL A 264 -20.11 -12.22 3.60
CA VAL A 264 -21.01 -11.37 4.39
C VAL A 264 -22.39 -11.31 3.74
N GLU A 265 -23.43 -11.06 4.55
CA GLU A 265 -24.78 -10.81 4.04
C GLU A 265 -24.92 -9.40 3.44
N LYS A 266 -24.18 -8.43 3.99
CA LYS A 266 -24.17 -7.03 3.58
C LYS A 266 -22.78 -6.44 3.76
N SER A 267 -22.42 -5.50 2.91
CA SER A 267 -21.10 -4.86 2.89
C SER A 267 -21.23 -3.36 2.66
N ASP A 268 -20.54 -2.55 3.46
CA ASP A 268 -20.44 -1.10 3.24
C ASP A 268 -19.60 -0.75 2.00
N LEU A 269 -18.92 -1.74 1.39
CA LEU A 269 -18.21 -1.54 0.13
C LEU A 269 -19.15 -1.56 -1.07
N ILE A 270 -20.36 -2.09 -0.92
CA ILE A 270 -21.33 -2.24 -2.01
C ILE A 270 -22.47 -1.25 -1.76
N ASP A 271 -22.55 -0.23 -2.61
CA ASP A 271 -23.65 0.74 -2.56
C ASP A 271 -24.98 0.01 -2.77
N GLU A 272 -26.05 0.46 -2.08
CA GLU A 272 -27.38 -0.16 -2.18
C GLU A 272 -27.88 -0.29 -3.64
N ASN A 273 -27.49 0.66 -4.50
CA ASN A 273 -27.84 0.69 -5.91
C ASN A 273 -27.02 -0.29 -6.79
N MET A 274 -26.02 -0.97 -6.24
CA MET A 274 -25.16 -1.92 -6.96
C MET A 274 -25.27 -3.36 -6.42
N VAL A 275 -26.04 -3.59 -5.35
CA VAL A 275 -26.19 -4.92 -4.72
C VAL A 275 -26.64 -5.99 -5.72
N ASP A 276 -27.46 -5.62 -6.68
CA ASP A 276 -27.94 -6.49 -7.75
C ASP A 276 -26.85 -6.95 -8.73
N ILE A 277 -25.80 -6.15 -8.95
CA ILE A 277 -24.62 -6.56 -9.72
C ILE A 277 -23.92 -7.73 -9.01
N PHE A 278 -23.75 -7.64 -7.70
CA PHE A 278 -23.07 -8.65 -6.89
C PHE A 278 -23.94 -9.90 -6.64
N ASN A 279 -25.25 -9.81 -6.84
CA ASN A 279 -26.18 -10.94 -6.79
C ASN A 279 -26.46 -11.56 -8.17
N LEU A 280 -25.86 -11.04 -9.25
CA LEU A 280 -26.04 -11.56 -10.60
C LEU A 280 -25.59 -13.03 -10.67
N ASN A 281 -26.43 -13.88 -11.26
CA ASN A 281 -26.15 -15.31 -11.39
C ASN A 281 -26.53 -15.82 -12.78
N VAL A 282 -25.77 -15.40 -13.79
CA VAL A 282 -26.03 -15.77 -15.19
C VAL A 282 -24.74 -16.21 -15.84
N ASP A 283 -24.73 -17.42 -16.41
CA ASP A 283 -23.60 -17.91 -17.19
C ASP A 283 -23.78 -17.62 -18.67
N MET A 284 -22.82 -16.92 -19.25
CA MET A 284 -22.85 -16.51 -20.66
C MET A 284 -21.53 -16.84 -21.34
N SER A 285 -21.62 -17.16 -22.63
CA SER A 285 -20.46 -17.31 -23.49
C SER A 285 -20.10 -15.99 -24.19
N PRO A 286 -18.81 -15.65 -24.32
CA PRO A 286 -18.38 -14.50 -25.10
C PRO A 286 -18.72 -14.67 -26.59
N SER A 287 -18.90 -13.56 -27.30
CA SER A 287 -19.18 -13.58 -28.74
C SER A 287 -18.10 -14.33 -29.52
N PRO A 288 -18.47 -15.16 -30.53
CA PRO A 288 -17.50 -15.75 -31.45
C PRO A 288 -16.62 -14.69 -32.14
N LEU A 289 -17.10 -13.46 -32.33
CA LEU A 289 -16.33 -12.37 -32.94
C LEU A 289 -15.18 -11.86 -32.06
N LEU A 290 -15.28 -12.06 -30.74
CA LEU A 290 -14.24 -11.72 -29.78
C LEU A 290 -13.17 -12.83 -29.72
N VAL A 291 -13.63 -14.08 -29.69
CA VAL A 291 -12.79 -15.24 -29.41
C VAL A 291 -12.19 -15.87 -30.66
N GLY A 292 -12.93 -15.84 -31.76
CA GLY A 292 -12.68 -16.68 -32.93
C GLY A 292 -13.19 -18.10 -32.73
N ASP A 293 -13.37 -18.81 -33.83
CA ASP A 293 -13.58 -20.25 -33.87
C ASP A 293 -12.48 -20.93 -34.70
N GLU A 294 -12.49 -22.27 -34.77
CA GLU A 294 -11.47 -23.03 -35.52
C GLU A 294 -11.44 -22.67 -37.01
N GLU A 295 -12.58 -22.26 -37.56
CA GLU A 295 -12.72 -21.87 -38.97
C GLU A 295 -12.32 -20.40 -39.20
N ASN A 296 -12.55 -19.52 -38.23
CA ASN A 296 -12.32 -18.08 -38.28
C ASN A 296 -11.63 -17.58 -36.99
N PRO A 297 -10.29 -17.66 -36.91
CA PRO A 297 -9.56 -17.15 -35.77
C PRO A 297 -9.73 -15.64 -35.64
N SER A 298 -9.95 -15.16 -34.41
CA SER A 298 -10.12 -13.73 -34.14
C SER A 298 -8.76 -13.05 -33.97
N ASP A 299 -8.56 -11.95 -34.69
CA ASP A 299 -7.42 -11.03 -34.59
C ASP A 299 -7.58 -9.98 -33.47
N PHE A 300 -8.56 -10.17 -32.58
CA PHE A 300 -8.91 -9.16 -31.58
C PHE A 300 -7.80 -8.91 -30.56
N GLN A 301 -7.40 -7.63 -30.43
CA GLN A 301 -6.33 -7.20 -29.54
C GLN A 301 -6.83 -6.96 -28.10
N TRP A 302 -6.90 -8.04 -27.34
CA TRP A 302 -7.34 -8.02 -25.95
C TRP A 302 -6.44 -7.18 -25.04
N THR A 303 -7.09 -6.45 -24.14
CA THR A 303 -6.49 -5.80 -22.98
C THR A 303 -6.47 -6.77 -21.81
N CYS A 304 -7.61 -7.41 -21.51
CA CYS A 304 -7.78 -8.34 -20.40
C CYS A 304 -8.57 -9.59 -20.82
N GLN A 305 -8.01 -10.40 -21.73
CA GLN A 305 -8.70 -11.57 -22.31
C GLN A 305 -9.25 -12.54 -21.25
N LYS A 306 -8.46 -12.83 -20.22
CA LYS A 306 -8.79 -13.78 -19.16
C LYS A 306 -9.48 -13.12 -17.95
N GLY A 307 -9.96 -11.90 -18.12
CA GLY A 307 -10.58 -11.16 -17.03
C GLY A 307 -9.62 -10.86 -15.88
N LEU A 308 -10.19 -10.75 -14.68
CA LEU A 308 -9.45 -10.63 -13.42
C LEU A 308 -8.90 -11.97 -12.92
N ASP A 309 -9.10 -13.07 -13.65
CA ASP A 309 -8.57 -14.41 -13.30
C ASP A 309 -7.07 -14.54 -13.57
N ASP A 310 -6.54 -13.70 -14.47
CA ASP A 310 -5.11 -13.65 -14.78
C ASP A 310 -4.40 -12.62 -13.91
N PRO A 311 -3.39 -13.02 -13.10
CA PRO A 311 -2.61 -12.10 -12.28
C PRO A 311 -1.98 -10.95 -13.08
N VAL A 312 -1.62 -11.16 -14.35
CA VAL A 312 -1.06 -10.11 -15.21
C VAL A 312 -2.11 -9.02 -15.50
N ASN A 313 -3.36 -9.41 -15.72
CA ASN A 313 -4.46 -8.47 -15.93
C ASN A 313 -4.77 -7.71 -14.65
N VAL A 314 -4.78 -8.36 -13.49
CA VAL A 314 -5.00 -7.68 -12.20
C VAL A 314 -3.91 -6.62 -11.96
N GLN A 315 -2.64 -6.91 -12.27
CA GLN A 315 -1.56 -5.93 -12.17
C GLN A 315 -1.71 -4.77 -13.17
N LYS A 316 -2.23 -5.04 -14.37
CA LYS A 316 -2.55 -4.00 -15.35
C LYS A 316 -3.65 -3.08 -14.85
N VAL A 317 -4.77 -3.65 -14.39
CA VAL A 317 -5.90 -2.90 -13.81
C VAL A 317 -5.46 -2.14 -12.56
N LEU A 318 -4.58 -2.70 -11.73
CA LEU A 318 -3.98 -1.97 -10.60
C LEU A 318 -3.18 -0.74 -11.04
N LYS A 319 -2.41 -0.83 -12.14
CA LYS A 319 -1.71 0.34 -12.69
C LYS A 319 -2.69 1.40 -13.18
N GLU A 320 -3.78 0.99 -13.84
CA GLU A 320 -4.85 1.90 -14.27
C GLU A 320 -5.52 2.58 -13.07
N PHE A 321 -5.85 1.82 -12.02
CA PHE A 321 -6.38 2.33 -10.76
C PHE A 321 -5.43 3.34 -10.10
N CYS A 322 -4.13 3.02 -10.03
CA CYS A 322 -3.12 3.93 -9.49
C CYS A 322 -3.02 5.22 -10.31
N ALA A 323 -3.01 5.13 -11.64
CA ALA A 323 -2.95 6.29 -12.52
C ALA A 323 -4.20 7.18 -12.37
N PHE A 324 -5.39 6.58 -12.41
CA PHE A 324 -6.67 7.28 -12.30
C PHE A 324 -6.81 8.00 -10.96
N HIS A 325 -6.40 7.35 -9.87
CA HIS A 325 -6.46 7.92 -8.52
C HIS A 325 -5.19 8.67 -8.10
N LYS A 326 -4.21 8.83 -9.01
CA LYS A 326 -2.90 9.47 -8.76
C LYS A 326 -2.15 8.89 -7.55
N LEU A 327 -2.37 7.60 -7.27
CA LEU A 327 -1.79 6.92 -6.11
C LEU A 327 -0.30 6.72 -6.29
N ARG A 328 0.46 6.97 -5.21
CA ARG A 328 1.92 6.86 -5.23
C ARG A 328 2.45 6.20 -3.95
N PRO A 329 3.26 5.13 -4.06
CA PRO A 329 3.92 4.56 -2.90
C PRO A 329 4.98 5.51 -2.33
N ILE A 330 5.11 5.56 -1.00
CA ILE A 330 6.15 6.33 -0.31
C ILE A 330 7.03 5.38 0.49
N LYS A 331 8.33 5.39 0.23
CA LYS A 331 9.29 4.45 0.84
C LYS A 331 10.27 5.23 1.68
N ILE A 332 10.22 5.02 2.98
CA ILE A 332 10.95 5.80 3.98
C ILE A 332 11.86 4.87 4.76
N ILE A 333 13.12 5.26 4.92
CA ILE A 333 13.99 4.71 5.96
C ILE A 333 14.01 5.70 7.10
N ALA A 334 13.72 5.24 8.31
CA ALA A 334 13.73 6.09 9.49
C ALA A 334 14.61 5.51 10.57
N ASN A 335 15.66 6.24 10.95
CA ASN A 335 16.66 5.78 11.90
C ASN A 335 16.76 6.72 13.11
N THR A 336 17.09 6.14 14.26
CA THR A 336 17.41 6.87 15.48
C THR A 336 18.51 6.14 16.26
N PRO A 337 19.45 6.85 16.91
CA PRO A 337 20.44 6.23 17.78
C PRO A 337 19.79 5.36 18.87
N SER A 338 20.31 4.16 19.12
CA SER A 338 19.72 3.20 20.06
C SER A 338 19.58 3.75 21.50
N ASN A 339 20.50 4.64 21.91
CA ASN A 339 20.46 5.32 23.20
C ASN A 339 19.32 6.36 23.33
N GLU A 340 18.75 6.82 22.22
CA GLU A 340 17.62 7.76 22.21
C GLU A 340 16.26 7.06 22.15
N ARG A 341 16.26 5.73 21.92
CA ARG A 341 15.07 4.87 21.83
C ARG A 341 14.96 3.91 23.03
N ILE A 342 15.34 4.37 24.21
CA ILE A 342 15.26 3.58 25.45
C ILE A 342 13.83 3.61 26.03
N ASP A 343 13.13 4.73 25.86
CA ASP A 343 11.77 4.91 26.36
C ASP A 343 10.74 4.33 25.39
N LYS A 344 9.75 3.60 25.92
CA LYS A 344 8.64 3.03 25.14
C LYS A 344 7.81 4.08 24.37
N ASN A 345 7.90 5.35 24.77
CA ASN A 345 7.23 6.49 24.15
C ASN A 345 8.26 7.51 23.64
N SER A 346 9.31 7.04 22.96
CA SER A 346 10.29 7.94 22.38
C SER A 346 9.63 8.89 21.37
N LYS A 347 10.20 10.10 21.21
CA LYS A 347 9.73 11.05 20.18
C LYS A 347 9.84 10.45 18.77
N PHE A 348 10.83 9.56 18.55
CA PHE A 348 10.98 8.81 17.31
C PHE A 348 9.77 7.89 17.08
N ASP A 349 9.44 7.01 18.03
CA ASP A 349 8.32 6.06 17.90
C ASP A 349 6.99 6.78 17.66
N TRP A 350 6.76 7.90 18.37
CA TRP A 350 5.60 8.76 18.12
C TRP A 350 5.60 9.32 16.70
N ALA A 351 6.72 9.91 16.25
CA ALA A 351 6.80 10.52 14.92
C ALA A 351 6.59 9.49 13.80
N ILE A 352 7.19 8.30 13.90
CA ILE A 352 7.02 7.23 12.90
C ILE A 352 5.59 6.72 12.87
N LYS A 353 4.94 6.61 14.04
CA LYS A 353 3.52 6.27 14.11
C LYS A 353 2.65 7.32 13.42
N GLU A 354 2.87 8.60 13.67
CA GLU A 354 2.08 9.67 13.06
C GLU A 354 2.32 9.77 11.55
N VAL A 355 3.56 9.59 11.08
CA VAL A 355 3.89 9.50 9.65
C VAL A 355 3.19 8.29 9.02
N SER A 356 3.23 7.12 9.67
CA SER A 356 2.52 5.91 9.21
C SER A 356 1.02 6.13 9.09
N GLU A 357 0.39 6.75 10.09
CA GLU A 357 -1.05 7.03 10.10
C GLU A 357 -1.43 8.08 9.06
N HIS A 358 -0.65 9.17 8.96
CA HIS A 358 -0.90 10.24 8.00
C HIS A 358 -0.84 9.73 6.56
N TYR A 359 0.22 9.01 6.20
CA TYR A 359 0.44 8.49 4.85
C TYR A 359 -0.20 7.12 4.59
N ARG A 360 -0.79 6.50 5.62
CA ARG A 360 -1.42 5.16 5.58
C ARG A 360 -0.48 4.08 5.05
N ILE A 361 0.78 4.11 5.49
CA ILE A 361 1.83 3.16 5.10
C ILE A 361 2.26 2.29 6.30
N PRO A 362 2.59 1.00 6.10
CA PRO A 362 3.01 0.12 7.17
C PRO A 362 4.38 0.50 7.75
N ILE A 363 4.54 0.32 9.06
CA ILE A 363 5.84 0.37 9.74
C ILE A 363 6.42 -1.04 9.75
N ILE A 364 7.59 -1.21 9.16
CA ILE A 364 8.28 -2.48 8.99
C ILE A 364 9.43 -2.55 9.99
N LYS A 365 9.25 -3.38 11.02
CA LYS A 365 10.29 -3.72 11.98
C LYS A 365 10.87 -5.08 11.62
N VAL A 366 12.19 -5.15 11.49
CA VAL A 366 12.87 -6.39 11.07
C VAL A 366 12.60 -7.53 12.04
N HIS A 367 12.52 -7.26 13.35
CA HIS A 367 12.16 -8.26 14.36
C HIS A 367 10.78 -8.88 14.12
N ASP A 368 9.79 -8.09 13.70
CA ASP A 368 8.43 -8.56 13.44
C ASP A 368 8.37 -9.47 12.22
N ILE A 369 9.20 -9.20 11.20
CA ILE A 369 9.34 -10.06 10.01
C ILE A 369 9.80 -11.46 10.42
N ILE A 370 10.84 -11.56 11.27
CA ILE A 370 11.37 -12.85 11.71
C ILE A 370 10.33 -13.62 12.51
N ASN A 371 9.63 -12.95 13.43
CA ASN A 371 8.57 -13.56 14.22
C ASN A 371 7.39 -14.05 13.36
N GLU A 372 6.99 -13.27 12.34
CA GLU A 372 5.94 -13.66 11.39
C GLU A 372 6.33 -14.91 10.59
N LEU A 373 7.57 -14.94 10.08
CA LEU A 373 8.07 -16.06 9.29
C LEU A 373 8.26 -17.33 10.14
N GLU A 374 8.60 -17.23 11.42
CA GLU A 374 8.69 -18.40 12.30
C GLU A 374 7.34 -19.06 12.59
N GLN A 375 6.26 -18.28 12.60
CA GLN A 375 4.92 -18.76 12.96
C GLN A 375 4.15 -19.35 11.76
N LYS A 376 4.57 -19.06 10.53
CA LYS A 376 3.92 -19.60 9.32
C LYS A 376 4.22 -21.10 9.18
N THR A 377 3.19 -21.92 9.37
CA THR A 377 3.28 -23.39 9.28
C THR A 377 2.97 -23.95 7.88
N GLU A 378 2.37 -23.15 6.99
CA GLU A 378 1.70 -23.64 5.76
C GLU A 378 2.45 -23.39 4.45
N ILE A 379 3.75 -23.09 4.47
CA ILE A 379 4.47 -22.73 3.23
C ILE A 379 5.76 -23.54 3.10
N ASP A 380 5.82 -24.42 2.09
CA ASP A 380 7.03 -25.14 1.64
C ASP A 380 7.93 -24.21 0.81
N ASP A 381 8.35 -23.10 1.40
CA ASP A 381 9.38 -22.23 0.82
C ASP A 381 10.68 -22.39 1.60
N THR A 382 11.77 -22.59 0.85
CA THR A 382 13.15 -22.67 1.34
C THR A 382 13.54 -21.53 2.28
N LEU A 383 12.89 -20.36 2.20
CA LEU A 383 13.09 -19.26 3.14
C LEU A 383 12.64 -19.57 4.56
N TYR A 384 11.50 -20.25 4.76
CA TYR A 384 10.99 -20.54 6.10
C TYR A 384 11.89 -21.51 6.86
N SER A 385 12.40 -22.55 6.18
CA SER A 385 13.35 -23.47 6.78
C SER A 385 14.63 -22.77 7.20
N ASP A 386 15.15 -21.89 6.33
CA ASP A 386 16.39 -21.16 6.59
C ASP A 386 16.21 -20.18 7.78
N ILE A 387 15.05 -19.51 7.86
CA ILE A 387 14.72 -18.63 8.99
C ILE A 387 14.60 -19.43 10.27
N LYS A 388 13.90 -20.56 10.27
CA LYS A 388 13.76 -21.40 11.47
C LYS A 388 15.10 -21.89 12.02
N GLU A 389 16.08 -22.14 11.15
CA GLU A 389 17.44 -22.55 11.55
C GLU A 389 18.29 -21.36 12.03
N GLU A 390 18.18 -20.19 11.40
CA GLU A 390 19.06 -19.04 11.65
C GLU A 390 18.45 -17.94 12.53
N ALA A 391 17.18 -18.04 12.94
CA ALA A 391 16.47 -16.97 13.62
C ALA A 391 17.15 -16.48 14.90
N GLN A 392 17.75 -17.38 15.69
CA GLN A 392 18.49 -16.98 16.89
C GLN A 392 19.74 -16.17 16.53
N ASN A 393 20.51 -16.61 15.52
CA ASN A 393 21.69 -15.88 15.04
C ASN A 393 21.31 -14.50 14.47
N ILE A 394 20.17 -14.42 13.78
CA ILE A 394 19.62 -13.16 13.27
C ILE A 394 19.27 -12.22 14.43
N ARG A 395 18.58 -12.72 15.47
CA ARG A 395 18.24 -11.92 16.67
C ARG A 395 19.49 -11.42 17.39
N ASP A 396 20.51 -12.27 17.51
CA ASP A 396 21.77 -11.90 18.14
C ASP A 396 22.48 -10.77 17.35
N TYR A 397 22.44 -10.83 16.02
CA TYR A 397 22.92 -9.75 15.16
C TYR A 397 22.11 -8.45 15.32
N LEU A 398 20.77 -8.52 15.30
CA LEU A 398 19.90 -7.34 15.41
C LEU A 398 20.03 -6.64 16.78
N ASN A 399 20.28 -7.41 17.85
CA ASN A 399 20.49 -6.86 19.19
C ASN A 399 21.86 -6.20 19.38
N ASN A 400 22.89 -6.66 18.66
CA ASN A 400 24.24 -6.12 18.74
C ASN A 400 24.87 -6.03 17.34
N PRO A 401 24.40 -5.08 16.51
CA PRO A 401 24.80 -4.98 15.12
C PRO A 401 26.28 -4.62 15.03
N LYS A 402 27.04 -5.43 14.31
CA LYS A 402 28.45 -5.19 14.01
C LYS A 402 28.68 -5.37 12.52
N GLU A 403 29.48 -4.48 11.96
CA GLU A 403 29.91 -4.59 10.57
C GLU A 403 30.66 -5.92 10.38
N GLN A 404 30.17 -6.75 9.47
CA GLN A 404 30.71 -8.06 9.19
C GLN A 404 30.50 -8.41 7.72
N LYS A 405 31.41 -9.21 7.17
CA LYS A 405 31.27 -9.71 5.78
C LYS A 405 30.01 -10.55 5.64
N LEU A 406 29.46 -10.58 4.43
CA LEU A 406 28.30 -11.39 4.07
C LEU A 406 28.49 -12.85 4.52
N ASN A 407 27.65 -13.30 5.44
CA ASN A 407 27.58 -14.67 5.95
C ASN A 407 26.17 -15.25 5.70
N GLU A 408 25.95 -16.52 6.04
CA GLU A 408 24.64 -17.16 5.80
C GLU A 408 23.50 -16.49 6.58
N THR A 409 23.73 -16.12 7.84
CA THR A 409 22.75 -15.44 8.68
C THR A 409 22.26 -14.13 8.03
N LEU A 410 23.18 -13.31 7.52
CA LEU A 410 22.86 -12.06 6.83
C LEU A 410 22.14 -12.29 5.49
N LYS A 411 22.52 -13.33 4.73
CA LYS A 411 21.78 -13.68 3.49
C LYS A 411 20.33 -14.04 3.78
N VAL A 412 20.09 -14.82 4.82
CA VAL A 412 18.73 -15.20 5.25
C VAL A 412 17.95 -13.97 5.72
N LEU A 413 18.58 -13.10 6.50
CA LEU A 413 18.01 -11.82 6.92
C LEU A 413 17.60 -10.94 5.73
N TYR A 414 18.50 -10.71 4.77
CA TYR A 414 18.21 -9.85 3.61
C TYR A 414 17.12 -10.45 2.74
N ARG A 415 17.08 -11.79 2.57
CA ARG A 415 15.98 -12.47 1.88
C ARG A 415 14.64 -12.28 2.60
N ALA A 416 14.61 -12.34 3.93
CA ALA A 416 13.39 -12.10 4.70
C ALA A 416 12.91 -10.65 4.59
N VAL A 417 13.82 -9.68 4.65
CA VAL A 417 13.50 -8.27 4.43
C VAL A 417 12.95 -8.06 3.01
N LYS A 418 13.62 -8.58 1.98
CA LYS A 418 13.14 -8.53 0.59
C LYS A 418 11.75 -9.15 0.44
N TRP A 419 11.54 -10.32 1.03
CA TRP A 419 10.24 -10.99 1.02
C TRP A 419 9.13 -10.10 1.61
N ARG A 420 9.41 -9.40 2.72
CA ARG A 420 8.44 -8.49 3.34
C ARG A 420 8.16 -7.26 2.48
N LEU A 421 9.21 -6.66 1.90
CA LEU A 421 9.09 -5.49 1.03
C LEU A 421 8.39 -5.82 -0.30
N ASN A 422 8.35 -7.10 -0.68
CA ASN A 422 7.65 -7.59 -1.86
C ASN A 422 6.19 -7.98 -1.61
N GLN A 423 5.65 -7.74 -0.40
CA GLN A 423 4.21 -7.88 -0.16
C GLN A 423 3.44 -6.70 -0.73
N ASN A 424 2.17 -6.93 -1.07
CA ASN A 424 1.32 -5.97 -1.77
C ASN A 424 1.22 -4.62 -1.04
N ASP A 425 1.10 -4.60 0.29
CA ASP A 425 1.03 -3.35 1.06
C ASP A 425 2.28 -2.49 0.91
N CYS A 426 3.46 -3.10 0.96
CA CYS A 426 4.74 -2.41 0.78
C CYS A 426 4.98 -1.94 -0.66
N LEU A 427 4.62 -2.75 -1.65
CA LEU A 427 4.78 -2.39 -3.06
C LEU A 427 3.81 -1.28 -3.48
N ASN A 428 2.55 -1.38 -3.03
CA ASN A 428 1.46 -0.52 -3.46
C ASN A 428 1.47 0.80 -2.69
N ARG A 429 1.45 0.77 -1.35
CA ARG A 429 1.38 1.98 -0.53
C ARG A 429 2.76 2.53 -0.17
N GLY A 430 3.80 1.71 -0.23
CA GLY A 430 5.11 2.02 0.33
C GLY A 430 5.23 1.55 1.77
N TYR A 431 6.23 2.03 2.49
CA TYR A 431 6.58 1.54 3.83
C TYR A 431 7.46 2.53 4.60
N ILE A 432 7.53 2.36 5.92
CA ILE A 432 8.59 2.93 6.76
C ILE A 432 9.42 1.78 7.30
N LEU A 433 10.70 1.72 6.93
CA LEU A 433 11.63 0.74 7.48
C LEU A 433 12.23 1.31 8.76
N ASP A 434 11.90 0.68 9.87
CA ASP A 434 12.18 1.16 11.21
C ASP A 434 13.58 0.74 11.67
N ASN A 435 14.46 1.73 11.78
CA ASN A 435 15.83 1.65 12.26
C ASN A 435 16.67 0.58 11.54
N TYR A 436 16.43 0.44 10.24
CA TYR A 436 17.10 -0.50 9.35
C TYR A 436 17.05 0.04 7.91
N PRO A 437 18.07 -0.18 7.06
CA PRO A 437 19.35 -0.81 7.36
C PRO A 437 20.22 0.02 8.32
N ILE A 438 21.25 -0.63 8.86
CA ILE A 438 22.17 -0.03 9.83
C ILE A 438 23.46 0.40 9.13
N PHE A 439 23.93 -0.43 8.18
CA PHE A 439 25.15 -0.18 7.42
C PHE A 439 24.87 -0.02 5.92
N GLY A 440 25.65 0.83 5.24
CA GLY A 440 25.49 1.07 3.79
C GLY A 440 25.68 -0.19 2.92
N GLU A 441 26.50 -1.15 3.36
CA GLU A 441 26.66 -2.42 2.64
C GLU A 441 25.35 -3.23 2.57
N GLU A 442 24.53 -3.18 3.62
CA GLU A 442 23.24 -3.90 3.68
C GLU A 442 22.28 -3.36 2.61
N CYS A 443 22.30 -2.05 2.36
CA CYS A 443 21.50 -1.41 1.32
C CYS A 443 21.80 -1.99 -0.06
N ASN A 444 23.06 -2.36 -0.34
CA ASN A 444 23.42 -2.98 -1.62
C ASN A 444 22.73 -4.32 -1.81
N TYR A 445 22.58 -5.12 -0.75
CA TYR A 445 21.95 -6.43 -0.83
C TYR A 445 20.43 -6.35 -0.88
N ILE A 446 19.84 -5.35 -0.24
CA ILE A 446 18.39 -5.18 -0.15
C ILE A 446 17.88 -4.44 -1.38
N PHE A 447 18.39 -3.26 -1.73
CA PHE A 447 17.72 -2.39 -2.70
C PHE A 447 18.27 -2.46 -4.13
N TYR A 448 19.24 -3.33 -4.40
CA TYR A 448 19.82 -3.51 -5.73
C TYR A 448 19.81 -4.99 -6.17
N PRO A 449 19.65 -5.23 -7.50
CA PRO A 449 19.70 -6.55 -8.06
C PRO A 449 21.09 -7.17 -7.89
N GLN A 450 21.12 -8.43 -7.47
CA GLN A 450 22.37 -9.15 -7.24
C GLN A 450 22.79 -9.89 -8.51
N LYS A 451 24.06 -9.75 -8.94
CA LYS A 451 24.61 -10.45 -10.13
C LYS A 451 24.57 -11.99 -10.00
N LYS A 452 24.55 -12.51 -8.78
CA LYS A 452 24.25 -13.91 -8.43
C LYS A 452 23.17 -13.87 -7.37
N GLN A 453 22.18 -14.78 -7.43
CA GLN A 453 21.23 -14.92 -6.32
C GLN A 453 22.03 -15.16 -5.03
N LEU A 454 21.49 -14.76 -3.88
CA LEU A 454 22.10 -15.02 -2.57
C LEU A 454 22.02 -16.54 -2.30
N ASP A 455 22.86 -17.30 -3.00
CA ASP A 455 22.88 -18.75 -3.01
C ASP A 455 23.26 -19.24 -1.60
N ARG A 456 22.54 -20.28 -1.17
CA ARG A 456 22.85 -21.01 0.07
C ARG A 456 24.28 -21.53 -0.02
N ILE A 457 25.10 -21.31 1.01
CA ILE A 457 26.40 -21.97 1.12
C ILE A 457 26.23 -23.45 1.49
N ARG A 458 25.10 -23.82 2.10
CA ARG A 458 24.74 -25.21 2.43
C ARG A 458 23.86 -25.86 1.34
N PRO A 459 24.05 -27.17 1.04
CA PRO A 459 23.23 -27.86 0.04
C PRO A 459 21.75 -27.89 0.46
N LYS A 460 20.85 -27.80 -0.53
CA LYS A 460 19.39 -27.89 -0.32
C LYS A 460 19.07 -29.15 0.49
N PRO A 461 18.18 -29.08 1.51
CA PRO A 461 17.71 -30.28 2.19
C PRO A 461 17.11 -31.22 1.15
N LYS A 462 17.52 -32.50 1.18
CA LYS A 462 17.03 -33.51 0.25
C LYS A 462 15.51 -33.59 0.39
N LYS A 463 14.77 -33.28 -0.68
CA LYS A 463 13.32 -33.55 -0.76
C LYS A 463 13.09 -34.99 -0.32
N GLN A 464 12.36 -35.20 0.78
CA GLN A 464 11.90 -36.53 1.14
C GLN A 464 10.96 -36.98 0.02
N LYS A 465 11.41 -37.92 -0.81
CA LYS A 465 10.54 -38.59 -1.78
C LYS A 465 9.38 -39.20 -0.98
N LYS A 466 8.15 -38.74 -1.21
CA LYS A 466 6.95 -39.48 -0.82
C LYS A 466 7.13 -40.92 -1.33
N LYS A 467 7.22 -41.88 -0.41
CA LYS A 467 7.22 -43.30 -0.75
C LYS A 467 5.87 -43.59 -1.42
N LYS A 468 5.89 -43.85 -2.73
CA LYS A 468 4.84 -44.67 -3.35
C LYS A 468 5.03 -46.08 -2.78
N GLN A 469 4.04 -46.55 -2.04
CA GLN A 469 3.86 -47.98 -1.82
C GLN A 469 3.46 -48.58 -3.16
N GLN A 470 4.31 -49.44 -3.69
CA GLN A 470 3.89 -50.53 -4.58
C GLN A 470 4.63 -51.76 -4.07
N ASP A 471 3.83 -52.66 -3.54
CA ASP A 471 4.19 -54.01 -3.13
C ASP A 471 4.45 -54.88 -4.36
N GLU A 472 5.42 -55.79 -4.20
CA GLU A 472 5.60 -57.08 -4.88
C GLU A 472 5.94 -57.06 -6.40
N ASN A 473 6.91 -57.80 -6.94
CA ASN A 473 7.60 -59.01 -6.49
C ASN A 473 8.88 -59.26 -7.31
N GLU A 474 9.80 -60.02 -6.68
CA GLU A 474 10.71 -61.04 -7.23
C GLU A 474 12.08 -60.70 -7.89
N ASN A 475 13.10 -61.26 -7.20
CA ASN A 475 14.23 -62.09 -7.68
C ASN A 475 15.63 -61.50 -7.94
N GLU A 476 16.49 -61.81 -6.96
CA GLU A 476 17.77 -62.55 -7.03
C GLU A 476 19.04 -61.93 -7.68
N GLU A 477 20.04 -61.79 -6.78
CA GLU A 477 21.46 -62.19 -6.90
C GLU A 477 22.40 -61.56 -7.96
N LYS A 478 23.19 -60.57 -7.49
CA LYS A 478 24.68 -60.46 -7.42
C LYS A 478 25.57 -61.58 -8.06
N PRO A 479 26.92 -61.42 -8.24
CA PRO A 479 27.82 -60.24 -8.04
C PRO A 479 29.04 -60.12 -9.02
N GLU A 480 30.03 -59.28 -8.66
CA GLU A 480 31.50 -59.33 -8.98
C GLU A 480 31.95 -58.87 -10.39
N ASP A 481 33.09 -58.21 -10.67
CA ASP A 481 34.32 -57.81 -9.95
C ASP A 481 35.06 -56.77 -10.87
N ALA A 482 35.65 -55.68 -10.34
CA ALA A 482 37.09 -55.44 -10.10
C ALA A 482 37.99 -55.02 -11.30
N ASN A 483 38.91 -54.07 -10.98
CA ASN A 483 40.20 -53.72 -11.64
C ASN A 483 40.14 -52.90 -12.96
N GLU A 484 41.05 -51.97 -13.32
CA GLU A 484 42.31 -51.46 -12.74
C GLU A 484 42.78 -50.23 -13.57
N ASN A 485 43.63 -49.38 -12.94
CA ASN A 485 44.78 -48.64 -13.51
C ASN A 485 44.64 -47.48 -14.54
N SER A 486 45.02 -46.29 -14.05
CA SER A 486 45.71 -45.16 -14.75
C SER A 486 47.15 -45.55 -15.20
N PRO A 487 48.01 -44.73 -15.88
CA PRO A 487 48.01 -43.25 -16.01
C PRO A 487 48.55 -42.61 -17.34
N ASN A 488 48.48 -41.27 -17.38
CA ASN A 488 49.37 -40.26 -18.01
C ASN A 488 49.50 -40.12 -19.55
N HIS A 489 49.21 -38.91 -20.07
CA HIS A 489 50.27 -38.04 -20.62
C HIS A 489 49.82 -36.56 -20.79
N GLU A 490 50.73 -35.66 -20.41
CA GLU A 490 50.70 -34.20 -20.58
C GLU A 490 51.06 -33.72 -22.01
N ASN A 491 50.68 -32.47 -22.29
CA ASN A 491 51.45 -31.35 -22.87
C ASN A 491 50.97 -30.69 -24.20
N LYS A 492 50.68 -29.39 -24.04
CA LYS A 492 51.23 -28.20 -24.73
C LYS A 492 50.57 -27.61 -26.00
N ASP A 493 50.17 -26.34 -25.79
CA ASP A 493 50.55 -25.09 -26.48
C ASP A 493 50.49 -25.00 -28.02
N GLU A 494 49.75 -24.00 -28.51
CA GLU A 494 50.11 -23.26 -29.72
C GLU A 494 49.63 -21.79 -29.70
N TYR A 495 50.41 -20.94 -30.36
CA TYR A 495 50.53 -19.48 -30.29
C TYR A 495 49.74 -18.72 -31.37
N ASN A 496 49.41 -17.45 -31.06
CA ASN A 496 49.34 -16.19 -31.86
C ASN A 496 48.90 -16.15 -33.33
N GLU A 497 48.10 -15.12 -33.67
CA GLU A 497 48.51 -14.07 -34.65
C GLU A 497 47.67 -12.78 -34.52
N GLU A 498 48.37 -11.63 -34.56
CA GLU A 498 47.85 -10.26 -34.71
C GLU A 498 47.62 -9.94 -36.20
N GLN A 499 46.70 -9.01 -36.51
CA GLN A 499 46.96 -8.02 -37.57
C GLN A 499 46.06 -6.78 -37.50
N SER A 500 46.74 -5.64 -37.60
CA SER A 500 46.30 -4.25 -37.70
C SER A 500 45.78 -3.86 -39.10
N ASN A 501 44.94 -2.82 -39.18
CA ASN A 501 45.03 -1.84 -40.26
C ASN A 501 44.42 -0.48 -39.87
N GLU A 502 45.21 0.57 -40.07
CA GLU A 502 44.83 1.99 -40.04
C GLU A 502 44.21 2.42 -41.38
N GLN A 503 43.33 3.44 -41.36
CA GLN A 503 43.25 4.44 -42.43
C GLN A 503 42.63 5.75 -41.90
N GLN A 504 43.28 6.87 -42.23
CA GLN A 504 42.96 8.25 -41.86
C GLN A 504 42.18 9.00 -42.96
N ALA A 505 41.55 10.10 -42.52
CA ALA A 505 41.45 11.43 -43.14
C ALA A 505 40.08 11.88 -43.69
N GLN A 506 39.51 12.96 -43.13
CA GLN A 506 39.52 14.33 -43.71
C GLN A 506 38.74 15.35 -42.84
N GLU A 507 39.16 16.62 -42.92
CA GLU A 507 38.79 17.79 -42.09
C GLU A 507 37.84 18.80 -42.79
N GLN A 508 36.96 19.44 -41.97
CA GLN A 508 36.45 20.85 -41.97
C GLN A 508 35.52 21.37 -43.11
N PRO A 509 34.73 22.48 -42.97
CA PRO A 509 34.69 23.56 -41.93
C PRO A 509 33.26 23.97 -41.41
N PRO A 510 33.10 25.04 -40.59
CA PRO A 510 31.84 25.44 -39.91
C PRO A 510 31.12 26.65 -40.56
N GLU A 511 29.80 26.79 -40.36
CA GLU A 511 29.02 28.00 -40.70
C GLU A 511 27.94 28.34 -39.64
N GLU A 512 27.52 29.62 -39.70
CA GLU A 512 27.04 30.49 -38.63
C GLU A 512 25.50 30.55 -38.42
N GLN A 513 25.16 31.24 -37.32
CA GLN A 513 23.91 31.67 -36.68
C GLN A 513 22.75 32.18 -37.55
N GLU A 514 21.50 32.09 -37.05
CA GLU A 514 20.59 33.23 -36.83
C GLU A 514 19.32 32.86 -36.01
N GLU A 515 18.83 33.83 -35.23
CA GLU A 515 17.63 33.88 -34.36
C GLU A 515 16.33 33.80 -35.21
N GLU A 516 15.12 33.43 -34.76
CA GLU A 516 14.24 34.17 -33.84
C GLU A 516 12.82 33.49 -33.80
N GLU A 517 12.02 33.80 -32.75
CA GLU A 517 10.55 33.70 -32.58
C GLU A 517 9.83 32.40 -32.08
N GLU A 518 9.38 32.44 -30.80
CA GLU A 518 8.22 31.73 -30.23
C GLU A 518 6.88 32.37 -30.72
N PRO A 519 5.72 31.66 -30.86
CA PRO A 519 4.93 31.06 -29.74
C PRO A 519 3.97 29.89 -30.16
N PRO A 520 2.91 29.47 -29.42
CA PRO A 520 2.68 29.32 -27.96
C PRO A 520 2.29 27.87 -27.53
N ALA A 521 2.47 27.59 -26.24
CA ALA A 521 1.75 26.64 -25.36
C ALA A 521 1.01 25.44 -25.99
N GLU A 522 1.65 24.26 -25.93
CA GLU A 522 0.99 22.96 -26.04
C GLU A 522 0.93 22.24 -24.69
N GLU A 523 -0.14 21.47 -24.57
CA GLU A 523 -0.65 20.75 -23.42
C GLU A 523 0.40 19.79 -22.82
N GLU A 524 0.39 19.66 -21.49
CA GLU A 524 1.24 18.71 -20.75
C GLU A 524 1.00 17.28 -21.26
N GLN A 525 1.88 16.80 -22.14
CA GLN A 525 2.05 15.39 -22.43
C GLN A 525 2.69 14.70 -21.21
N PRO A 526 2.32 13.43 -20.93
CA PRO A 526 2.97 12.64 -19.89
C PRO A 526 4.49 12.55 -20.15
N PRO A 527 5.33 12.47 -19.11
CA PRO A 527 6.78 12.50 -19.27
C PRO A 527 7.22 11.39 -20.24
N GLU A 528 7.80 11.80 -21.37
CA GLU A 528 8.53 10.91 -22.27
C GLU A 528 9.59 10.17 -21.45
N GLU A 529 9.67 8.86 -21.65
CA GLU A 529 10.72 8.03 -21.08
C GLU A 529 12.06 8.59 -21.57
N GLU A 530 12.86 9.18 -20.66
CA GLU A 530 14.23 9.62 -20.96
C GLU A 530 14.97 8.48 -21.65
N GLU A 531 15.35 8.65 -22.93
CA GLU A 531 16.17 7.68 -23.66
C GLU A 531 17.44 7.37 -22.85
N GLU A 532 17.63 6.10 -22.48
CA GLU A 532 18.79 5.65 -21.71
C GLU A 532 20.07 5.90 -22.53
N ASP A 533 20.98 6.72 -22.00
CA ASP A 533 22.33 6.92 -22.55
C ASP A 533 23.05 5.55 -22.68
N PRO A 534 23.33 5.07 -23.90
CA PRO A 534 23.88 3.74 -24.14
C PRO A 534 25.29 3.56 -23.56
N ASP A 535 26.02 4.65 -23.28
CA ASP A 535 27.37 4.60 -22.70
C ASP A 535 27.38 4.61 -21.16
N ASN A 536 26.23 4.81 -20.50
CA ASN A 536 26.13 4.79 -19.03
C ASN A 536 24.73 4.40 -18.50
N PRO A 537 24.34 3.11 -18.55
CA PRO A 537 23.03 2.68 -18.07
C PRO A 537 22.86 2.96 -16.57
N LYS A 538 21.79 3.69 -16.20
CA LYS A 538 21.39 3.89 -14.80
C LYS A 538 21.25 2.50 -14.15
N PRO A 539 21.87 2.24 -12.98
CA PRO A 539 21.81 0.92 -12.36
C PRO A 539 20.36 0.55 -12.08
N LYS A 540 19.89 -0.61 -12.57
CA LYS A 540 18.53 -1.11 -12.29
C LYS A 540 18.30 -1.15 -10.78
N ILE A 541 17.28 -0.45 -10.30
CA ILE A 541 16.95 -0.33 -8.89
C ILE A 541 15.79 -1.28 -8.58
N GLU A 542 15.80 -1.92 -7.40
CA GLU A 542 14.66 -2.74 -6.96
C GLU A 542 13.42 -1.84 -6.76
N PRO A 543 12.20 -2.33 -7.05
CA PRO A 543 10.99 -1.51 -7.03
C PRO A 543 10.69 -0.94 -5.64
N TYR A 544 11.29 -1.47 -4.57
CA TYR A 544 11.12 -1.04 -3.19
C TYR A 544 12.28 -0.18 -2.66
N TYR A 545 13.12 0.43 -3.50
CA TYR A 545 14.16 1.37 -3.05
C TYR A 545 13.57 2.64 -2.38
N PRO A 546 14.18 3.15 -1.30
CA PRO A 546 13.67 4.29 -0.54
C PRO A 546 13.77 5.63 -1.29
N GLU A 547 12.80 6.51 -1.07
CA GLU A 547 12.80 7.89 -1.59
C GLU A 547 13.28 8.90 -0.55
N SER A 548 13.01 8.62 0.72
CA SER A 548 13.33 9.53 1.82
C SER A 548 14.05 8.77 2.93
N VAL A 549 15.18 9.31 3.37
CA VAL A 549 15.95 8.77 4.49
C VAL A 549 15.98 9.81 5.60
N ILE A 550 15.48 9.43 6.77
CA ILE A 550 15.22 10.33 7.88
C ILE A 550 15.97 9.83 9.11
N PHE A 551 16.72 10.73 9.74
CA PHE A 551 17.39 10.49 11.02
C PHE A 551 16.81 11.43 12.07
N ILE A 552 16.15 10.88 13.09
CA ILE A 552 15.58 11.66 14.19
C ILE A 552 16.47 11.45 15.41
N LYS A 553 17.19 12.48 15.83
CA LYS A 553 18.14 12.41 16.95
C LYS A 553 18.25 13.72 17.71
N LYS A 554 18.98 13.73 18.83
CA LYS A 554 19.40 14.94 19.54
C LYS A 554 20.79 15.31 19.03
N ILE A 555 20.93 16.50 18.44
CA ILE A 555 22.25 16.92 17.93
C ILE A 555 23.06 17.49 19.09
N PHE A 556 24.07 16.76 19.57
CA PHE A 556 25.04 17.28 20.55
C PHE A 556 26.21 17.96 19.84
N THR A 557 26.70 19.07 20.38
CA THR A 557 27.81 19.86 19.84
C THR A 557 29.20 19.19 19.97
N GLU A 558 29.30 18.02 20.62
CA GLU A 558 30.56 17.31 20.85
C GLU A 558 30.52 15.81 20.48
N ASP A 559 30.03 15.45 19.30
CA ASP A 559 30.28 14.11 18.74
C ASP A 559 31.74 14.02 18.24
N LYS A 560 32.69 13.84 19.17
CA LYS A 560 34.13 13.68 18.87
C LYS A 560 34.47 12.34 18.20
N ASN A 561 33.55 11.37 18.19
CA ASN A 561 33.71 10.07 17.52
C ASN A 561 32.84 9.99 16.26
N LYS A 562 33.17 10.77 15.22
CA LYS A 562 32.45 10.71 13.93
C LYS A 562 32.57 9.34 13.22
N ASN A 563 33.63 8.58 13.50
CA ASN A 563 33.95 7.36 12.75
C ASN A 563 33.30 6.07 13.29
N GLU A 564 32.63 6.11 14.45
CA GLU A 564 32.01 4.91 15.06
C GLU A 564 30.46 4.96 15.05
N ASN A 565 29.84 6.04 14.56
CA ASN A 565 28.39 6.14 14.51
C ASN A 565 27.85 5.56 13.19
N PRO A 566 27.16 4.40 13.19
CA PRO A 566 26.64 3.76 11.98
C PRO A 566 25.69 4.67 11.19
N ASN A 567 24.97 5.58 11.88
CA ASN A 567 24.11 6.55 11.22
C ASN A 567 24.89 7.53 10.32
N CYS A 568 26.14 7.88 10.66
CA CYS A 568 26.96 8.76 9.82
C CYS A 568 27.41 8.05 8.54
N GLN A 569 27.78 6.77 8.63
CA GLN A 569 28.13 5.95 7.45
C GLN A 569 26.94 5.79 6.50
N LEU A 570 25.73 5.61 7.06
CA LEU A 570 24.52 5.50 6.26
C LEU A 570 24.15 6.82 5.56
N VAL A 571 24.33 7.96 6.24
CA VAL A 571 24.19 9.30 5.65
C VAL A 571 25.15 9.47 4.46
N GLU A 572 26.44 9.15 4.66
CA GLU A 572 27.45 9.24 3.60
C GLU A 572 27.11 8.33 2.42
N TYR A 573 26.67 7.09 2.69
CA TYR A 573 26.27 6.12 1.67
C TYR A 573 25.15 6.67 0.76
N PHE A 574 24.06 7.18 1.35
CA PHE A 574 22.95 7.72 0.56
C PHE A 574 23.30 9.02 -0.16
N SER A 575 24.13 9.86 0.46
CA SER A 575 24.65 11.08 -0.19
C SER A 575 25.47 10.74 -1.45
N ASN A 576 26.32 9.71 -1.39
CA ASN A 576 27.06 9.19 -2.55
C ASN A 576 26.15 8.63 -3.66
N LYS A 577 24.93 8.20 -3.32
CA LYS A 577 23.91 7.74 -4.26
C LYS A 577 22.97 8.85 -4.73
N LYS A 578 23.27 10.12 -4.40
CA LYS A 578 22.44 11.30 -4.70
C LYS A 578 21.02 11.22 -4.08
N LEU A 579 20.87 10.47 -2.98
CA LEU A 579 19.63 10.43 -2.21
C LEU A 579 19.75 11.37 -1.01
N GLU A 580 18.78 12.27 -0.86
CA GLU A 580 18.77 13.26 0.21
C GLU A 580 18.46 12.61 1.57
N THR A 581 19.28 12.91 2.57
CA THR A 581 19.09 12.45 3.94
C THR A 581 18.73 13.62 4.85
N TYR A 582 17.60 13.51 5.57
CA TYR A 582 17.18 14.53 6.53
C TYR A 582 17.58 14.17 7.95
N ILE A 583 18.39 15.02 8.58
CA ILE A 583 18.76 14.88 9.99
C ILE A 583 17.95 15.90 10.80
N PHE A 584 17.00 15.40 11.58
CA PHE A 584 16.11 16.21 12.39
C PHE A 584 16.52 16.21 13.86
N ASP A 585 16.63 17.41 14.45
CA ASP A 585 16.91 17.62 15.87
C ASP A 585 15.63 17.74 16.69
N THR A 586 15.45 16.85 17.68
CA THR A 586 14.24 16.81 18.51
C THR A 586 14.27 17.72 19.74
N ARG A 587 15.37 18.43 19.99
CA ARG A 587 15.51 19.32 21.16
C ARG A 587 14.54 20.49 21.08
N GLU A 588 13.85 20.76 22.20
CA GLU A 588 12.90 21.88 22.34
C GLU A 588 11.74 21.91 21.32
N LYS A 589 11.55 20.83 20.54
CA LYS A 589 10.44 20.68 19.61
C LYS A 589 9.30 19.87 20.23
N GLU A 590 8.09 20.36 20.04
CA GLU A 590 6.87 19.62 20.36
C GLU A 590 6.57 18.61 19.25
N ASN A 591 5.87 17.54 19.61
CA ASN A 591 5.53 16.43 18.71
C ASN A 591 4.93 16.92 17.37
N PHE A 592 3.96 17.84 17.40
CA PHE A 592 3.36 18.39 16.18
C PHE A 592 4.39 19.04 15.23
N GLU A 593 5.36 19.79 15.77
CA GLU A 593 6.41 20.44 14.96
C GLU A 593 7.34 19.41 14.32
N ILE A 594 7.62 18.30 15.02
CA ILE A 594 8.41 17.19 14.47
C ILE A 594 7.69 16.63 13.25
N PHE A 595 6.41 16.27 13.41
CA PHE A 595 5.61 15.73 12.32
C PHE A 595 5.56 16.69 11.12
N GLU A 596 5.30 17.98 11.34
CA GLU A 596 5.24 18.96 10.25
C GLU A 596 6.57 19.09 9.50
N CYS A 597 7.70 19.07 10.21
CA CYS A 597 9.02 19.12 9.55
C CYS A 597 9.28 17.86 8.71
N LEU A 598 8.94 16.68 9.23
CA LEU A 598 9.03 15.42 8.49
C LEU A 598 8.11 15.44 7.26
N ARG A 599 6.88 15.94 7.41
CA ARG A 599 5.91 16.08 6.32
C ARG A 599 6.46 16.98 5.22
N ILE A 600 6.96 18.18 5.56
CA ILE A 600 7.55 19.11 4.60
C ILE A 600 8.72 18.44 3.84
N PHE A 601 9.56 17.68 4.53
CA PHE A 601 10.67 16.97 3.89
C PHE A 601 10.19 15.84 2.95
N ILE A 602 9.21 15.04 3.37
CA ILE A 602 8.67 13.94 2.57
C ILE A 602 7.90 14.49 1.35
N GLU A 603 7.17 15.60 1.50
CA GLU A 603 6.37 16.23 0.45
C GLU A 603 7.16 17.22 -0.44
N ARG A 604 8.50 17.30 -0.30
CA ARG A 604 9.35 18.33 -0.92
C ARG A 604 9.31 18.36 -2.45
N GLU A 605 9.25 17.19 -3.09
CA GLU A 605 9.17 17.08 -4.54
C GLU A 605 7.71 17.14 -4.98
N ARG A 606 6.89 16.27 -4.40
CA ARG A 606 5.45 16.18 -4.65
C ARG A 606 4.75 15.61 -3.44
N ARG A 607 3.55 16.14 -3.15
CA ARG A 607 2.65 15.56 -2.17
C ARG A 607 2.16 14.19 -2.66
N PRO A 608 2.44 13.10 -1.94
CA PRO A 608 1.96 11.78 -2.33
C PRO A 608 0.44 11.69 -2.10
N TYR A 609 -0.23 10.83 -2.87
CA TYR A 609 -1.66 10.62 -2.72
C TYR A 609 -1.91 9.18 -2.30
N ASN A 610 -2.44 9.00 -1.09
CA ASN A 610 -2.88 7.71 -0.56
C ASN A 610 -4.19 7.90 0.23
N TYR A 611 -5.15 8.60 -0.38
CA TYR A 611 -6.39 9.04 0.29
C TYR A 611 -6.11 9.83 1.58
N LEU A 612 -5.13 10.75 1.51
CA LEU A 612 -4.68 11.54 2.64
C LEU A 612 -5.75 12.55 3.10
N ILE A 613 -5.54 13.11 4.28
CA ILE A 613 -6.29 14.27 4.80
C ILE A 613 -6.18 15.42 3.80
N GLU A 614 -7.24 16.22 3.62
CA GLU A 614 -7.21 17.36 2.71
C GLU A 614 -6.24 18.46 3.18
N GLU A 615 -5.66 19.19 2.23
CA GLU A 615 -4.66 20.22 2.53
C GLU A 615 -5.25 21.37 3.37
N GLU A 616 -6.53 21.69 3.16
CA GLU A 616 -7.25 22.70 3.95
C GLU A 616 -7.35 22.31 5.42
N GLU A 617 -7.63 21.03 5.70
CA GLU A 617 -7.69 20.53 7.06
C GLU A 617 -6.28 20.56 7.72
N LEU A 618 -5.22 20.23 6.97
CA LEU A 618 -3.84 20.33 7.46
C LEU A 618 -3.47 21.78 7.81
N LYS A 619 -3.81 22.75 6.96
CA LYS A 619 -3.64 24.19 7.23
C LYS A 619 -4.41 24.61 8.48
N HIS A 620 -5.62 24.09 8.65
CA HIS A 620 -6.42 24.37 9.83
C HIS A 620 -5.75 23.86 11.11
N ARG A 621 -5.32 22.60 11.13
CA ARG A 621 -4.60 21.99 12.28
C ARG A 621 -3.32 22.76 12.61
N HIS A 622 -2.55 23.14 11.59
CA HIS A 622 -1.35 23.96 11.74
C HIS A 622 -1.64 25.31 12.41
N ASN A 623 -2.62 26.06 11.89
CA ASN A 623 -2.98 27.37 12.44
C ASN A 623 -3.51 27.26 13.87
N GLN A 624 -4.32 26.24 14.17
CA GLN A 624 -4.83 25.99 15.52
C GLN A 624 -3.70 25.72 16.51
N PHE A 625 -2.73 24.88 16.14
CA PHE A 625 -1.59 24.55 16.99
C PHE A 625 -0.78 25.81 17.35
N TYR A 626 -0.37 26.60 16.35
CA TYR A 626 0.43 27.80 16.62
C TYR A 626 -0.35 28.88 17.37
N LYS A 627 -1.66 28.98 17.16
CA LYS A 627 -2.52 29.87 17.97
C LYS A 627 -2.45 29.49 19.45
N ILE A 628 -2.71 28.22 19.78
CA ILE A 628 -2.67 27.72 21.17
C ILE A 628 -1.27 27.86 21.78
N LYS A 629 -0.22 27.51 21.02
CA LYS A 629 1.16 27.62 21.46
C LYS A 629 1.54 29.07 21.79
N ASN A 630 1.18 30.02 20.92
CA ASN A 630 1.42 31.44 21.16
C ASN A 630 0.64 31.96 22.37
N GLU A 631 -0.64 31.58 22.53
CA GLU A 631 -1.44 31.92 23.71
C GLU A 631 -0.81 31.40 25.01
N ASN A 632 -0.30 30.17 25.01
CA ASN A 632 0.40 29.59 26.16
C ASN A 632 1.73 30.30 26.48
N ILE A 633 2.49 30.68 25.45
CA ILE A 633 3.73 31.45 25.62
C ILE A 633 3.42 32.81 26.23
N GLU A 634 2.41 33.53 25.71
CA GLU A 634 2.01 34.83 26.24
C GLU A 634 1.50 34.73 27.68
N LYS A 635 0.70 33.70 27.99
CA LYS A 635 0.27 33.43 29.37
C LYS A 635 1.46 33.14 30.29
N SER A 636 2.41 32.31 29.86
CA SER A 636 3.61 32.00 30.67
C SER A 636 4.48 33.24 30.89
N LYS A 637 4.61 34.12 29.88
CA LYS A 637 5.29 35.41 30.03
C LYS A 637 4.57 36.31 31.04
N HIS A 638 3.25 36.41 30.94
CA HIS A 638 2.43 37.19 31.87
C HIS A 638 2.56 36.66 33.30
N ASP A 639 2.44 35.34 33.51
CA ASP A 639 2.56 34.72 34.84
C ASP A 639 3.96 34.95 35.44
N LYS A 640 5.03 34.82 34.63
CA LYS A 640 6.41 35.13 35.06
C LYS A 640 6.59 36.60 35.41
N GLN A 641 5.99 37.50 34.63
CA GLN A 641 6.04 38.94 34.91
C GLN A 641 5.30 39.29 36.20
N GLU A 642 4.09 38.75 36.40
CA GLU A 642 3.33 38.95 37.64
C GLU A 642 4.09 38.41 38.85
N GLN A 643 4.74 37.25 38.72
CA GLN A 643 5.56 36.68 39.79
C GLN A 643 6.80 37.53 40.08
N LEU A 644 7.44 38.10 39.07
CA LEU A 644 8.55 39.05 39.23
C LEU A 644 8.08 40.34 39.93
N GLU A 645 6.92 40.87 39.57
CA GLU A 645 6.32 42.07 40.18
C GLU A 645 5.97 41.83 41.66
N LYS A 646 5.37 40.67 41.98
CA LYS A 646 5.11 40.27 43.38
C LYS A 646 6.41 40.16 44.18
N ASN A 647 7.44 39.53 43.61
CA ASN A 647 8.75 39.42 44.25
C ASN A 647 9.39 40.80 44.50
N LEU A 648 9.29 41.71 43.53
CA LEU A 648 9.77 43.08 43.68
C LEU A 648 8.98 43.88 44.72
N SER A 649 7.66 43.70 44.80
CA SER A 649 6.82 44.33 45.83
C SER A 649 7.21 43.83 47.22
N ASN A 650 7.30 42.50 47.40
CA ASN A 650 7.72 41.90 48.67
C ASN A 650 9.10 42.41 49.12
N LEU A 651 10.06 42.55 48.21
CA LEU A 651 11.38 43.12 48.51
C LEU A 651 11.31 44.60 48.90
N LYS A 652 10.44 45.40 48.26
CA LYS A 652 10.21 46.81 48.65
C LYS A 652 9.58 46.90 50.04
N ASP A 653 8.58 46.08 50.33
CA ASP A 653 7.90 46.06 51.63
C ASP A 653 8.85 45.63 52.75
N GLN A 654 9.69 44.62 52.52
CA GLN A 654 10.76 44.24 53.45
C GLN A 654 11.73 45.39 53.73
N LYS A 655 12.18 46.10 52.69
CA LYS A 655 13.06 47.26 52.84
C LYS A 655 12.39 48.40 53.61
N ASN A 656 11.12 48.69 53.33
CA ASN A 656 10.37 49.73 54.03
C ASN A 656 10.14 49.38 55.50
N ASN A 657 9.85 48.12 55.81
CA ASN A 657 9.72 47.65 57.19
C ASN A 657 11.04 47.76 57.95
N LEU A 658 12.14 47.32 57.36
CA LEU A 658 13.49 47.50 57.94
C LEU A 658 13.81 48.99 58.18
N ALA A 659 13.50 49.87 57.23
CA ALA A 659 13.71 51.31 57.38
C ALA A 659 12.85 51.88 58.52
N LYS A 660 11.61 51.41 58.69
CA LYS A 660 10.71 51.82 59.77
C LYS A 660 11.21 51.36 61.13
N GLU A 661 11.65 50.10 61.25
CA GLU A 661 12.27 49.56 62.47
C GLU A 661 13.51 50.35 62.87
N GLN A 662 14.37 50.69 61.90
CA GLN A 662 15.55 51.53 62.13
C GLN A 662 15.15 52.93 62.62
N LEU A 663 14.13 53.54 62.02
CA LEU A 663 13.63 54.86 62.42
C LEU A 663 13.04 54.84 63.85
N GLU A 664 12.27 53.80 64.19
CA GLU A 664 11.70 53.61 65.53
C GLU A 664 12.80 53.38 66.58
N TYR A 665 13.84 52.62 66.25
CA TYR A 665 15.02 52.43 67.11
C TYR A 665 15.73 53.75 67.38
N VAL A 666 15.99 54.55 66.34
CA VAL A 666 16.61 55.88 66.48
C VAL A 666 15.74 56.79 67.35
N SER A 667 14.43 56.87 67.10
CA SER A 667 13.53 57.75 67.85
C SER A 667 13.41 57.37 69.34
N LYS A 668 13.43 56.08 69.69
CA LYS A 668 13.44 55.63 71.09
C LYS A 668 14.74 56.02 71.80
N ASN A 669 15.86 55.98 71.08
CA ASN A 669 17.19 56.18 71.66
C ASN A 669 17.65 57.66 71.61
N GLU A 670 16.99 58.52 70.85
CA GLU A 670 17.24 59.98 70.83
C GLU A 670 17.09 60.62 72.21
N GLY A 671 16.10 60.17 73.00
CA GLY A 671 15.87 60.68 74.35
C GLY A 671 16.98 60.31 75.35
N GLU A 672 17.58 59.12 75.22
CA GLU A 672 18.66 58.68 76.11
C GLU A 672 19.96 59.46 75.87
N LEU A 673 20.27 59.79 74.62
CA LEU A 673 21.41 60.64 74.27
C LEU A 673 21.27 62.06 74.79
N ASP A 674 20.06 62.63 74.72
CA ASP A 674 19.79 63.96 75.25
C ASP A 674 19.79 64.00 76.78
N ILE A 675 19.37 62.92 77.44
CA ILE A 675 19.50 62.78 78.90
C ILE A 675 20.97 62.75 79.29
N ILE A 676 21.79 61.89 78.67
CA ILE A 676 23.24 61.78 78.97
C ILE A 676 23.97 63.12 78.75
N LYS A 677 23.65 63.85 77.66
CA LYS A 677 24.24 65.17 77.38
C LYS A 677 23.84 66.25 78.38
N ASN A 678 22.70 66.10 79.06
CA ASN A 678 22.19 67.07 80.03
C ASN A 678 22.47 66.68 81.50
N ILE A 679 23.12 65.54 81.77
CA ILE A 679 23.57 65.20 83.13
C ILE A 679 24.71 66.15 83.53
N PRO A 680 24.64 66.80 84.71
CA PRO A 680 25.76 67.58 85.23
C PRO A 680 27.02 66.71 85.31
N PHE A 681 28.13 67.18 84.71
CA PHE A 681 29.37 66.41 84.51
C PHE A 681 29.84 65.62 85.74
N ARG A 682 29.66 66.18 86.94
CA ARG A 682 30.00 65.51 88.22
C ARG A 682 29.18 64.23 88.47
N ASN A 683 27.89 64.21 88.14
CA ASN A 683 27.03 63.05 88.34
C ASN A 683 27.33 61.96 87.31
N TYR A 684 27.57 62.35 86.05
CA TYR A 684 28.00 61.41 85.02
C TYR A 684 29.32 60.72 85.40
N LEU A 685 30.30 61.49 85.88
CA LEU A 685 31.55 60.93 86.38
C LEU A 685 31.31 59.98 87.56
N MET A 686 30.50 60.38 88.55
CA MET A 686 30.27 59.58 89.76
C MET A 686 29.51 58.27 89.49
N ASP A 687 28.57 58.27 88.54
CA ASP A 687 27.70 57.12 88.29
C ASP A 687 28.30 56.15 87.26
N TYR A 688 29.06 56.64 86.29
CA TYR A 688 29.52 55.82 85.15
C TYR A 688 31.03 55.63 85.05
N ILE A 689 31.85 56.56 85.57
CA ILE A 689 33.32 56.51 85.40
C ILE A 689 34.01 56.13 86.71
N VAL A 690 33.59 56.72 87.84
CA VAL A 690 34.20 56.52 89.16
C VAL A 690 34.09 55.07 89.67
N PRO A 691 32.99 54.31 89.46
CA PRO A 691 32.91 52.91 89.89
C PRO A 691 33.96 52.04 89.19
N GLU A 692 34.02 52.08 87.85
CA GLU A 692 34.99 51.36 87.01
C GLU A 692 36.44 51.76 87.33
N LEU A 693 36.67 53.07 87.52
CA LEU A 693 38.00 53.58 87.88
C LEU A 693 38.42 53.11 89.28
N ASN A 694 37.50 53.07 90.25
CA ASN A 694 37.78 52.59 91.60
C ASN A 694 38.05 51.09 91.62
N GLU A 695 37.32 50.29 90.85
CA GLU A 695 37.58 48.86 90.72
C GLU A 695 38.93 48.60 90.06
N GLY A 696 39.23 49.28 88.94
CA GLY A 696 40.54 49.21 88.29
C GLY A 696 41.69 49.65 89.22
N LEU A 697 41.50 50.72 89.99
CA LEU A 697 42.50 51.18 90.97
C LEU A 697 42.67 50.19 92.14
N LEU A 698 41.59 49.54 92.58
CA LEU A 698 41.64 48.45 93.55
C LEU A 698 42.43 47.26 93.00
N GLU A 699 42.26 46.95 91.72
CA GLU A 699 42.95 45.84 91.07
C GLU A 699 44.45 46.13 90.86
N VAL A 700 44.79 47.36 90.49
CA VAL A 700 46.17 47.87 90.50
C VAL A 700 46.80 47.76 91.90
N SER A 701 46.05 48.13 92.95
CA SER A 701 46.54 48.05 94.33
C SER A 701 46.77 46.62 94.83
N LYS A 702 46.05 45.63 94.27
CA LYS A 702 46.22 44.20 94.57
C LYS A 702 47.38 43.58 93.81
N MET A 703 47.55 43.93 92.54
CA MET A 703 48.51 43.28 91.64
C MET A 703 49.90 43.93 91.66
N LEU A 704 50.00 45.20 92.11
CA LEU A 704 51.25 45.99 92.16
C LEU A 704 52.11 45.86 90.88
N PRO A 705 51.56 46.15 89.70
CA PRO A 705 52.29 46.07 88.44
C PRO A 705 53.43 47.10 88.37
N ASP A 706 54.48 46.79 87.59
CA ASP A 706 55.66 47.66 87.42
C ASP A 706 55.30 49.03 86.81
N ASP A 707 54.28 49.08 85.93
CA ASP A 707 53.64 50.32 85.47
C ASP A 707 52.14 50.31 85.81
N PRO A 708 51.73 50.99 86.90
CA PRO A 708 50.34 51.02 87.32
C PRO A 708 49.43 51.87 86.41
N VAL A 709 49.98 52.74 85.58
CA VAL A 709 49.19 53.60 84.68
C VAL A 709 48.81 52.85 83.42
N GLU A 710 49.78 52.16 82.80
CA GLU A 710 49.55 51.33 81.61
C GLU A 710 48.54 50.20 81.91
N PHE A 711 48.69 49.54 83.05
CA PHE A 711 47.80 48.47 83.48
C PHE A 711 46.36 48.95 83.70
N LEU A 712 46.18 50.11 84.34
CA LEU A 712 44.85 50.69 84.54
C LEU A 712 44.20 51.08 83.20
N ALA A 713 45.00 51.58 82.24
CA ALA A 713 44.51 51.92 80.92
C ALA A 713 44.05 50.68 80.14
N GLU A 714 44.84 49.59 80.14
CA GLU A 714 44.44 48.32 79.52
C GLU A 714 43.19 47.72 80.19
N TYR A 715 43.10 47.79 81.51
CA TYR A 715 41.94 47.30 82.26
C TYR A 715 40.65 48.01 81.86
N LEU A 716 40.65 49.35 81.88
CA LEU A 716 39.50 50.16 81.48
C LEU A 716 39.17 50.00 80.00
N TYR A 717 40.20 49.85 79.15
CA TYR A 717 40.00 49.61 77.73
C TYR A 717 39.31 48.26 77.50
N LYS A 718 39.70 47.20 78.23
CA LYS A 718 39.09 45.89 78.12
C LYS A 718 37.63 45.89 78.61
N GLN A 719 37.33 46.58 79.70
CA GLN A 719 35.95 46.71 80.19
C GLN A 719 35.04 47.57 79.30
N SER A 720 35.60 48.45 78.45
CA SER A 720 34.78 49.24 77.53
C SER A 720 34.14 48.45 76.36
N TYR A 721 34.51 47.17 76.18
CA TYR A 721 33.97 46.28 75.14
C TYR A 721 33.00 45.21 75.67
N GLU A 722 32.89 45.04 76.99
CA GLU A 722 31.85 44.24 77.66
C GLU A 722 30.64 45.12 78.00
#